data_AF-A0A1L9N653-F1
#
_entry.id   AF-A0A1L9N653-F1
#
_cell.length_a   1.000
_cell.length_b   1.000
_cell.length_c   1.000
_cell.angle_alpha   90.00
_cell.angle_beta   90.00
_cell.angle_gamma   90.00
#
_symmetry.space_group_name_H-M   'P 1'
#
loop_
_entity.id
_entity.type
_entity.pdbx_description
1 polymer ?
#
loop_
_entity_poly.entity_id
_entity_poly.type
_entity_poly.pdbx_seq_one_letter_code
_entity_poly.pdbx_strand_id
1 'polypeptide(L)'
;MLETDTSIKPTSDEATAQSPTTPTSPTHSNSRYSTHIVLTTYPGQSGIDPIPLEWGAPDAKSRGPVVVSRSSALLKRRNAMGAHGGSYSIYNALAIAAGDLEPNFRPDLSNSQPTFNFPWQPAWADKTKIVSMDPWGHDIVNQFRDELSKGWDIRPTMAVTRANMNFAEIADAVKEGKLDVDGSIVVDSSGEVRVTKVAVEPVWYLPGVAERFGVDEGTLRRTLFEHTGGSYPELITRPDLKIFLPPIGGLTVYIFGPPERVSDENVKLALRIHDECNGSDVFQSDICTCRPYLAFGIREAIREAQSGGSGVVIYFRKEGRALGEVIKYLVYNARKRGGDTADKYFTRTENIAGVRDMRFQALMPDILHWLGIKKIDRMLSMSNMKHDAIVESGIKILERIPIPDEMIPQDSRVEIDAKINAGYFTTGKNVTAEDLAAVRGRGWEKWEDITDLNIIMGSSVTVTPQPRIPKAGVWCPAVTFFDHSTDTLDLDAQKKYYQYLSKTGLAGLVILGTNSEAFLLTREERAQLIATARAAVGPDYPLMAGCGAHSTKQVLELAEDAAAAGANYILVLPPAYFGKATTPAVVKRFFADVARKSPLPVVVYNFPGVCNGVDLDSETITAIVRESAASSGNGVSNVVGVKLTCGSVGKITRLAATFSKEEFAIYGGQSDFLIGGLAAGSAGCIAAFANVFPKTASKIYDLYVAGKIQEAVELQRQAALAESPCKSGIAATKYAAAIFSARAAGIEGAEEKLKPRTPYEEPAEGAKKGVQDLMSAVAKVEGSI
;
A
#
# COMPACT_ATOMS: atom_id res chain seq x y z
N MET A 1 35.17 -49.48 -43.37
CA MET A 1 36.02 -50.70 -43.33
C MET A 1 37.35 -50.25 -42.76
N LEU A 2 37.86 -50.73 -41.64
CA LEU A 2 37.56 -51.89 -40.80
C LEU A 2 37.89 -51.52 -39.33
N GLU A 3 37.19 -52.19 -38.44
CA GLU A 3 37.20 -52.09 -36.97
C GLU A 3 38.55 -52.49 -36.35
N THR A 4 38.79 -52.06 -35.10
CA THR A 4 38.92 -53.01 -33.99
C THR A 4 38.84 -52.28 -32.63
N ASP A 5 38.06 -52.88 -31.76
CA ASP A 5 37.67 -52.48 -30.42
C ASP A 5 38.71 -52.97 -29.39
N THR A 6 38.99 -52.19 -28.33
CA THR A 6 38.85 -52.61 -26.92
C THR A 6 39.45 -51.62 -25.89
N SER A 7 38.54 -51.15 -25.04
CA SER A 7 38.66 -50.80 -23.61
C SER A 7 39.67 -49.76 -23.11
N ILE A 8 39.17 -48.58 -22.68
CA ILE A 8 39.57 -47.89 -21.44
C ILE A 8 38.32 -47.18 -20.86
N LYS A 9 37.96 -47.45 -19.61
CA LYS A 9 36.90 -46.75 -18.83
C LYS A 9 37.33 -45.33 -18.46
N PRO A 10 36.39 -44.36 -18.44
CA PRO A 10 36.46 -43.26 -17.48
C PRO A 10 35.16 -43.09 -16.66
N THR A 11 35.37 -42.55 -15.48
CA THR A 11 34.45 -42.19 -14.39
C THR A 11 33.40 -41.13 -14.79
N SER A 12 32.16 -41.33 -14.35
CA SER A 12 31.05 -40.38 -14.44
C SER A 12 30.53 -40.04 -13.05
N ASP A 13 30.60 -38.77 -12.65
CA ASP A 13 29.75 -38.20 -11.60
C ASP A 13 29.11 -36.93 -12.19
N GLU A 14 27.92 -37.10 -12.76
CA GLU A 14 27.00 -36.00 -13.08
C GLU A 14 25.81 -36.05 -12.12
N ALA A 15 25.54 -34.88 -11.54
CA ALA A 15 24.49 -34.61 -10.57
C ALA A 15 23.10 -34.94 -11.14
N THR A 16 22.36 -35.78 -10.44
CA THR A 16 20.93 -36.01 -10.68
C THR A 16 20.08 -35.24 -9.67
N ALA A 17 19.18 -34.42 -10.20
CA ALA A 17 18.16 -33.69 -9.46
C ALA A 17 17.25 -34.64 -8.67
N GLN A 18 17.14 -34.41 -7.36
CA GLN A 18 16.19 -35.12 -6.50
C GLN A 18 14.80 -34.47 -6.57
N SER A 19 13.79 -35.32 -6.71
CA SER A 19 12.37 -35.00 -6.66
C SER A 19 11.93 -34.53 -5.27
N PRO A 20 10.82 -33.76 -5.14
CA PRO A 20 10.36 -33.26 -3.86
C PRO A 20 9.80 -34.43 -3.03
N THR A 21 10.48 -34.75 -1.94
CA THR A 21 10.00 -35.69 -0.93
C THR A 21 8.77 -35.12 -0.22
N THR A 22 7.66 -35.84 -0.33
CA THR A 22 6.47 -35.68 0.51
C THR A 22 6.88 -35.63 1.99
N PRO A 23 6.35 -34.70 2.81
CA PRO A 23 6.73 -34.62 4.21
C PRO A 23 6.27 -35.88 4.93
N THR A 24 7.23 -36.65 5.41
CA THR A 24 6.99 -37.77 6.32
C THR A 24 6.55 -37.21 7.66
N SER A 25 5.41 -37.68 8.15
CA SER A 25 4.88 -37.37 9.48
C SER A 25 5.97 -37.63 10.54
N PRO A 26 6.22 -36.70 11.49
CA PRO A 26 7.26 -36.89 12.48
C PRO A 26 6.91 -38.09 13.37
N THR A 27 7.80 -39.06 13.40
CA THR A 27 7.76 -40.20 14.31
C THR A 27 7.89 -39.69 15.74
N HIS A 28 6.90 -39.99 16.58
CA HIS A 28 6.90 -39.68 18.01
C HIS A 28 8.09 -40.33 18.72
N SER A 29 9.17 -39.58 18.94
CA SER A 29 10.27 -39.97 19.83
C SER A 29 9.99 -39.49 21.26
N ASN A 30 10.06 -40.40 22.23
CA ASN A 30 10.17 -40.21 23.69
C ASN A 30 9.77 -38.84 24.28
N SER A 31 8.71 -38.82 25.11
CA SER A 31 8.28 -37.65 25.87
C SER A 31 9.45 -36.99 26.61
N ARG A 32 9.86 -35.80 26.16
CA ARG A 32 10.88 -34.94 26.81
C ARG A 32 10.40 -34.37 28.15
N TYR A 33 9.13 -34.58 28.50
CA TYR A 33 8.50 -34.10 29.73
C TYR A 33 8.23 -35.26 30.70
N SER A 34 8.32 -34.97 31.99
CA SER A 34 7.86 -35.87 33.04
C SER A 34 6.37 -36.17 32.87
N THR A 35 5.94 -37.40 33.20
CA THR A 35 4.52 -37.77 33.28
C THR A 35 3.78 -37.02 34.40
N HIS A 36 4.51 -36.42 35.34
CA HIS A 36 3.93 -35.64 36.43
C HIS A 36 4.13 -34.13 36.19
N ILE A 37 3.02 -33.40 36.10
CA ILE A 37 3.00 -31.94 35.94
C ILE A 37 2.76 -31.29 37.29
N VAL A 38 3.73 -30.48 37.75
CA VAL A 38 3.56 -29.66 38.94
C VAL A 38 2.85 -28.36 38.55
N LEU A 39 1.58 -28.25 38.90
CA LEU A 39 0.76 -27.07 38.61
C LEU A 39 1.21 -25.86 39.44
N THR A 40 1.33 -26.04 40.74
CA THR A 40 1.84 -25.03 41.68
C THR A 40 2.65 -25.69 42.80
N THR A 41 3.29 -24.85 43.60
CA THR A 41 4.02 -25.18 44.83
C THR A 41 3.31 -24.49 45.99
N TYR A 42 3.33 -25.06 47.19
CA TYR A 42 2.68 -24.43 48.36
C TYR A 42 3.70 -23.99 49.41
N PRO A 43 3.46 -22.85 50.10
CA PRO A 43 4.27 -22.49 51.26
C PRO A 43 4.21 -23.60 52.31
N GLY A 44 5.36 -23.99 52.88
CA GLY A 44 5.44 -25.04 53.90
C GLY A 44 5.46 -26.48 53.37
N GLN A 45 5.36 -26.71 52.05
CA GLN A 45 5.62 -28.03 51.47
C GLN A 45 7.11 -28.39 51.59
N SER A 46 7.41 -29.65 51.95
CA SER A 46 8.80 -30.11 52.14
C SER A 46 9.68 -29.86 50.90
N GLY A 47 10.82 -29.21 51.14
CA GLY A 47 11.81 -28.86 50.12
C GLY A 47 11.50 -27.60 49.30
N ILE A 48 10.45 -26.83 49.63
CA ILE A 48 10.24 -25.48 49.10
C ILE A 48 11.09 -24.50 49.92
N ASP A 49 12.10 -23.91 49.28
CA ASP A 49 13.06 -22.98 49.88
C ASP A 49 13.39 -21.86 48.87
N PRO A 50 12.49 -20.88 48.71
CA PRO A 50 12.66 -19.76 47.78
C PRO A 50 13.91 -18.95 48.10
N ILE A 51 14.66 -18.56 47.07
CA ILE A 51 15.80 -17.64 47.21
C ILE A 51 15.31 -16.32 47.81
N PRO A 52 15.87 -15.86 48.95
CA PRO A 52 15.48 -14.58 49.54
C PRO A 52 15.62 -13.43 48.54
N LEU A 53 14.64 -12.53 48.54
CA LEU A 53 14.65 -11.32 47.70
C LEU A 53 14.06 -10.17 48.49
N GLU A 54 14.81 -9.08 48.63
CA GLU A 54 14.40 -7.87 49.34
C GLU A 54 14.27 -6.71 48.35
N TRP A 55 13.03 -6.39 47.95
CA TRP A 55 12.78 -5.31 47.01
C TRP A 55 13.10 -3.95 47.63
N GLY A 56 13.87 -3.12 46.93
CA GLY A 56 14.35 -1.83 47.43
C GLY A 56 15.59 -1.91 48.33
N ALA A 57 16.29 -3.05 48.37
CA ALA A 57 17.59 -3.12 49.03
C ALA A 57 18.64 -2.24 48.31
N PRO A 58 19.66 -1.71 49.04
CA PRO A 58 20.56 -0.68 48.53
C PRO A 58 21.49 -1.14 47.40
N ASP A 59 21.77 -2.44 47.30
CA ASP A 59 22.68 -3.02 46.32
C ASP A 59 22.15 -4.37 45.78
N ALA A 60 22.64 -4.80 44.62
CA ALA A 60 22.16 -6.01 43.97
C ALA A 60 22.37 -7.29 44.80
N LYS A 61 23.44 -7.37 45.61
CA LYS A 61 23.76 -8.56 46.40
C LYS A 61 22.83 -8.70 47.59
N SER A 62 22.55 -7.61 48.33
CA SER A 62 21.56 -7.60 49.41
C SER A 62 20.13 -7.77 48.88
N ARG A 63 19.83 -7.24 47.68
CA ARG A 63 18.54 -7.41 46.99
C ARG A 63 18.28 -8.87 46.58
N GLY A 64 19.31 -9.59 46.12
CA GLY A 64 19.21 -10.96 45.57
C GLY A 64 18.67 -11.00 44.13
N PRO A 65 18.90 -12.07 43.34
CA PRO A 65 18.47 -12.12 41.94
C PRO A 65 16.97 -12.43 41.77
N VAL A 66 16.36 -12.01 40.65
CA VAL A 66 15.02 -12.47 40.24
C VAL A 66 15.16 -13.83 39.55
N VAL A 67 14.46 -14.84 40.08
CA VAL A 67 14.45 -16.20 39.53
C VAL A 67 13.00 -16.66 39.39
N VAL A 68 12.58 -16.92 38.14
CA VAL A 68 11.23 -17.41 37.79
C VAL A 68 11.26 -18.82 37.17
N SER A 69 12.45 -19.40 36.98
CA SER A 69 12.67 -20.69 36.30
C SER A 69 11.77 -21.81 36.84
N ARG A 70 11.18 -22.56 35.91
CA ARG A 70 10.37 -23.76 36.20
C ARG A 70 11.13 -25.07 36.00
N SER A 71 12.45 -25.01 35.79
CA SER A 71 13.29 -26.21 35.73
C SER A 71 13.18 -27.02 37.02
N SER A 72 13.33 -28.35 36.94
CA SER A 72 13.14 -29.25 38.09
C SER A 72 14.00 -28.89 39.30
N ALA A 73 15.20 -28.36 39.08
CA ALA A 73 16.13 -27.93 40.13
C ALA A 73 15.75 -26.58 40.78
N LEU A 74 15.07 -25.69 40.07
CA LEU A 74 14.82 -24.31 40.53
C LEU A 74 13.36 -23.99 40.82
N LEU A 75 12.40 -24.82 40.39
CA LEU A 75 10.97 -24.60 40.65
C LEU A 75 10.65 -24.44 42.14
N LYS A 76 11.37 -25.18 43.00
CA LYS A 76 11.22 -25.12 44.47
C LYS A 76 11.95 -23.93 45.12
N ARG A 77 12.85 -23.27 44.37
CA ARG A 77 13.72 -22.18 44.84
C ARG A 77 13.43 -20.83 44.19
N ARG A 78 12.53 -20.76 43.20
CA ARG A 78 12.13 -19.51 42.54
C ARG A 78 11.50 -18.54 43.54
N ASN A 79 11.73 -17.25 43.31
CA ASN A 79 11.23 -16.15 44.13
C ASN A 79 10.33 -15.17 43.35
N ALA A 80 10.07 -15.49 42.08
CA ALA A 80 9.14 -14.76 41.23
C ALA A 80 8.17 -15.69 40.49
N MET A 81 7.06 -15.12 40.04
CA MET A 81 6.03 -15.73 39.19
C MET A 81 6.13 -15.18 37.76
N GLY A 82 5.50 -15.86 36.79
CA GLY A 82 5.51 -15.43 35.39
C GLY A 82 6.50 -16.23 34.53
N ALA A 83 7.11 -15.55 33.56
CA ALA A 83 8.15 -16.10 32.70
C ALA A 83 9.12 -15.02 32.22
N HIS A 84 10.35 -15.40 31.88
CA HIS A 84 11.32 -14.53 31.19
C HIS A 84 10.89 -14.29 29.74
N GLY A 85 11.27 -13.14 29.15
CA GLY A 85 11.02 -12.82 27.75
C GLY A 85 9.75 -11.97 27.53
N GLY A 86 9.11 -11.48 28.60
CA GLY A 86 7.86 -10.71 28.54
C GLY A 86 6.81 -11.35 27.63
N SER A 87 6.27 -10.57 26.69
CA SER A 87 5.30 -11.02 25.68
C SER A 87 5.82 -12.12 24.73
N TYR A 88 7.14 -12.37 24.67
CA TYR A 88 7.74 -13.41 23.84
C TYR A 88 7.86 -14.77 24.52
N SER A 89 7.56 -14.86 25.82
CA SER A 89 7.62 -16.11 26.60
C SER A 89 6.79 -17.25 25.99
N ILE A 90 5.64 -16.94 25.38
CA ILE A 90 4.79 -17.93 24.70
C ILE A 90 5.47 -18.49 23.44
N TYR A 91 6.17 -17.66 22.66
CA TYR A 91 6.92 -18.14 21.50
C TYR A 91 8.09 -19.03 21.91
N ASN A 92 8.77 -18.71 23.01
CA ASN A 92 9.79 -19.59 23.58
C ASN A 92 9.19 -20.95 23.98
N ALA A 93 7.99 -20.97 24.58
CA ALA A 93 7.31 -22.21 24.91
C ALA A 93 6.93 -23.04 23.67
N LEU A 94 6.49 -22.38 22.59
CA LEU A 94 6.22 -23.03 21.30
C LEU A 94 7.48 -23.63 20.67
N ALA A 95 8.60 -22.90 20.69
CA ALA A 95 9.89 -23.41 20.20
C ALA A 95 10.34 -24.65 20.99
N ILE A 96 10.14 -24.67 22.32
CA ILE A 96 10.42 -25.86 23.13
C ILE A 96 9.49 -27.02 22.75
N ALA A 97 8.20 -26.75 22.54
CA ALA A 97 7.23 -27.78 22.14
C ALA A 97 7.52 -28.35 20.73
N ALA A 98 7.99 -27.51 19.81
CA ALA A 98 8.43 -27.91 18.47
C ALA A 98 9.76 -28.70 18.48
N GLY A 99 10.52 -28.61 19.57
CA GLY A 99 11.83 -29.23 19.72
C GLY A 99 13.01 -28.39 19.23
N ASP A 100 12.75 -27.13 18.83
CA ASP A 100 13.76 -26.16 18.39
C ASP A 100 14.59 -25.60 19.56
N LEU A 101 14.07 -25.68 20.79
CA LEU A 101 14.74 -25.25 22.01
C LEU A 101 14.62 -26.31 23.11
N GLU A 102 15.70 -26.60 23.83
CA GLU A 102 15.65 -27.57 24.92
C GLU A 102 14.87 -27.03 26.14
N PRO A 103 14.03 -27.84 26.83
CA PRO A 103 13.24 -27.38 27.98
C PRO A 103 14.04 -26.76 29.13
N ASN A 104 15.29 -27.21 29.31
CA ASN A 104 16.22 -26.70 30.31
C ASN A 104 17.32 -25.81 29.69
N PHE A 105 17.07 -25.25 28.50
CA PHE A 105 18.02 -24.36 27.83
C PHE A 105 18.42 -23.20 28.74
N ARG A 106 19.74 -23.00 28.85
CA ARG A 106 20.36 -21.89 29.56
C ARG A 106 21.09 -21.02 28.54
N PRO A 107 20.74 -19.73 28.42
CA PRO A 107 21.46 -18.84 27.54
C PRO A 107 22.89 -18.64 28.04
N ASP A 108 23.85 -18.62 27.12
CA ASP A 108 25.19 -18.10 27.42
C ASP A 108 25.12 -16.58 27.39
N LEU A 109 25.36 -15.96 28.55
CA LEU A 109 25.33 -14.51 28.73
C LEU A 109 26.74 -13.92 28.84
N SER A 110 27.77 -14.70 28.53
CA SER A 110 29.15 -14.23 28.50
C SER A 110 29.28 -13.06 27.52
N ASN A 111 29.98 -12.00 27.94
CA ASN A 111 30.18 -10.77 27.15
C ASN A 111 28.89 -10.04 26.75
N SER A 112 27.79 -10.20 27.50
CA SER A 112 26.52 -9.49 27.26
C SER A 112 26.29 -8.27 28.18
N GLN A 113 27.33 -7.82 28.91
CA GLN A 113 27.24 -6.66 29.80
C GLN A 113 26.84 -5.38 29.03
N PRO A 114 26.19 -4.41 29.69
CA PRO A 114 25.88 -3.10 29.11
C PRO A 114 27.07 -2.44 28.42
N THR A 115 26.82 -1.88 27.23
CA THR A 115 27.82 -1.02 26.54
C THR A 115 28.07 0.30 27.26
N PHE A 116 27.19 0.66 28.19
CA PHE A 116 27.29 1.82 29.07
C PHE A 116 26.74 1.47 30.45
N ASN A 117 27.52 1.79 31.48
CA ASN A 117 27.15 1.54 32.87
C ASN A 117 26.52 2.82 33.45
N PHE A 118 25.21 2.80 33.64
CA PHE A 118 24.53 3.91 34.31
C PHE A 118 24.99 4.02 35.76
N PRO A 119 25.24 5.25 36.26
CA PRO A 119 25.56 5.44 37.66
C PRO A 119 24.36 5.02 38.52
N TRP A 120 24.64 4.44 39.68
CA TRP A 120 23.63 4.07 40.65
C TRP A 120 22.77 5.29 41.01
N GLN A 121 21.45 5.09 41.06
CA GLN A 121 20.50 6.11 41.45
C GLN A 121 19.84 5.72 42.78
N PRO A 122 19.61 6.68 43.71
CA PRO A 122 18.92 6.40 44.97
C PRO A 122 17.56 5.72 44.80
N ALA A 123 16.86 6.01 43.71
CA ALA A 123 15.57 5.39 43.41
C ALA A 123 15.64 3.87 43.18
N TRP A 124 16.83 3.31 42.87
CA TRP A 124 17.01 1.86 42.73
C TRP A 124 16.85 1.13 44.08
N ALA A 125 17.09 1.84 45.18
CA ALA A 125 16.92 1.38 46.55
C ALA A 125 15.62 1.87 47.21
N ASP A 126 14.67 2.38 46.42
CA ASP A 126 13.38 2.86 46.92
C ASP A 126 12.25 1.98 46.36
N LYS A 127 11.72 1.12 47.24
CA LYS A 127 10.63 0.18 46.91
C LYS A 127 9.32 0.86 46.51
N THR A 128 9.20 2.17 46.68
CA THR A 128 8.02 2.97 46.28
C THR A 128 8.22 3.68 44.95
N LYS A 129 9.48 3.96 44.54
CA LYS A 129 9.79 4.69 43.30
C LYS A 129 9.80 3.80 42.08
N ILE A 130 10.33 2.58 42.19
CA ILE A 130 10.40 1.61 41.09
C ILE A 130 9.70 0.31 41.53
N VAL A 131 8.56 0.02 40.90
CA VAL A 131 7.69 -1.12 41.25
C VAL A 131 7.32 -1.99 40.05
N SER A 132 7.61 -1.55 38.82
CA SER A 132 7.18 -2.21 37.58
C SER A 132 8.30 -2.64 36.64
N MET A 133 9.56 -2.45 37.06
CA MET A 133 10.76 -2.93 36.38
C MET A 133 11.83 -3.32 37.40
N ASP A 134 12.81 -4.14 36.99
CA ASP A 134 13.94 -4.54 37.83
C ASP A 134 15.07 -3.51 37.76
N PRO A 135 15.41 -2.78 38.84
CA PRO A 135 16.51 -1.81 38.82
C PRO A 135 17.88 -2.40 38.48
N TRP A 136 18.11 -3.68 38.82
CA TRP A 136 19.38 -4.39 38.65
C TRP A 136 19.40 -5.31 37.43
N GLY A 137 18.29 -5.40 36.70
CA GLY A 137 18.11 -6.34 35.59
C GLY A 137 18.98 -6.06 34.36
N HIS A 138 19.67 -4.92 34.33
CA HIS A 138 20.53 -4.48 33.22
C HIS A 138 21.95 -5.06 33.28
N ASP A 139 22.46 -5.44 34.45
CA ASP A 139 23.84 -5.90 34.62
C ASP A 139 23.95 -7.18 35.48
N ILE A 140 23.10 -8.17 35.18
CA ILE A 140 23.09 -9.40 35.98
C ILE A 140 24.39 -10.20 35.91
N VAL A 141 25.18 -10.03 34.84
CA VAL A 141 26.42 -10.80 34.61
C VAL A 141 27.51 -10.36 35.58
N ASN A 142 27.60 -9.07 35.90
CA ASN A 142 28.53 -8.61 36.93
C ASN A 142 27.95 -8.78 38.33
N GLN A 143 26.67 -8.45 38.53
CA GLN A 143 26.06 -8.47 39.85
C GLN A 143 25.85 -9.88 40.41
N PHE A 144 25.60 -10.88 39.55
CA PHE A 144 25.26 -12.25 39.96
C PHE A 144 26.16 -13.32 39.32
N ARG A 145 27.43 -12.98 39.08
CA ARG A 145 28.40 -13.88 38.43
C ARG A 145 28.52 -15.24 39.12
N ASP A 146 28.61 -15.26 40.44
CA ASP A 146 28.80 -16.49 41.22
C ASP A 146 27.56 -17.39 41.19
N GLU A 147 26.37 -16.79 41.18
CA GLU A 147 25.10 -17.49 41.07
C GLU A 147 24.93 -18.08 39.67
N LEU A 148 25.27 -17.31 38.63
CA LEU A 148 25.31 -17.78 37.24
C LEU A 148 26.29 -18.95 37.07
N SER A 149 27.50 -18.87 37.65
CA SER A 149 28.49 -19.96 37.57
C SER A 149 28.05 -21.21 38.34
N LYS A 150 27.20 -21.07 39.37
CA LYS A 150 26.54 -22.18 40.07
C LYS A 150 25.34 -22.75 39.29
N GLY A 151 25.07 -22.23 38.10
CA GLY A 151 24.02 -22.69 37.21
C GLY A 151 22.61 -22.21 37.60
N TRP A 152 22.51 -21.06 38.28
CA TRP A 152 21.21 -20.43 38.51
C TRP A 152 20.71 -19.81 37.20
N ASP A 153 19.42 -20.02 36.90
CA ASP A 153 18.76 -19.48 35.71
C ASP A 153 18.28 -18.05 36.02
N ILE A 154 19.23 -17.11 35.99
CA ILE A 154 19.02 -15.66 36.13
C ILE A 154 19.17 -15.06 34.73
N ARG A 155 18.18 -14.30 34.27
CA ARG A 155 18.18 -13.70 32.93
C ARG A 155 18.01 -12.19 33.01
N PRO A 156 18.65 -11.42 32.12
CA PRO A 156 18.49 -9.98 32.10
C PRO A 156 17.05 -9.63 31.76
N THR A 157 16.50 -8.64 32.45
CA THR A 157 15.20 -8.04 32.13
C THR A 157 15.38 -6.65 31.53
N MET A 158 16.63 -6.20 31.40
CA MET A 158 17.01 -4.98 30.70
C MET A 158 18.29 -5.21 29.91
N ALA A 159 18.45 -4.48 28.80
CA ALA A 159 19.68 -4.50 28.02
C ALA A 159 20.00 -3.09 27.50
N VAL A 160 21.29 -2.71 27.51
CA VAL A 160 21.76 -1.38 27.13
C VAL A 160 22.80 -1.49 26.00
N THR A 161 22.51 -0.87 24.85
CA THR A 161 23.41 -0.88 23.70
C THR A 161 23.54 0.50 23.06
N ARG A 162 24.64 0.75 22.35
CA ARG A 162 24.83 1.93 21.49
C ARG A 162 24.64 1.51 20.04
N ALA A 163 23.96 2.33 19.26
CA ALA A 163 23.66 2.05 17.87
C ALA A 163 23.52 3.33 17.06
N ASN A 164 23.50 3.18 15.74
CA ASN A 164 23.00 4.21 14.84
C ASN A 164 21.53 3.89 14.49
N MET A 165 20.75 4.93 14.22
CA MET A 165 19.35 4.84 13.86
C MET A 165 19.08 5.72 12.63
N ASN A 166 18.35 5.15 11.66
CA ASN A 166 17.83 5.88 10.51
C ASN A 166 16.33 6.05 10.69
N PHE A 167 15.85 7.30 10.55
CA PHE A 167 14.44 7.65 10.66
C PHE A 167 14.12 8.64 9.54
N ALA A 168 13.15 8.29 8.69
CA ALA A 168 12.90 8.99 7.42
C ALA A 168 12.68 10.50 7.61
N GLU A 169 11.89 10.89 8.61
CA GLU A 169 11.56 12.29 8.89
C GLU A 169 12.77 13.08 9.45
N ILE A 170 13.80 12.40 9.97
CA ILE A 170 15.08 13.04 10.32
C ILE A 170 15.91 13.25 9.06
N ALA A 171 15.98 12.26 8.16
CA ALA A 171 16.63 12.41 6.86
C ALA A 171 16.04 13.58 6.06
N ASP A 172 14.72 13.69 6.04
CA ASP A 172 14.02 14.79 5.38
C ASP A 172 14.27 16.12 6.09
N ALA A 173 14.25 16.16 7.42
CA ALA A 173 14.59 17.36 8.18
C ALA A 173 16.02 17.86 7.90
N VAL A 174 16.98 16.96 7.72
CA VAL A 174 18.35 17.32 7.32
C VAL A 174 18.39 17.88 5.90
N LYS A 175 17.74 17.22 4.93
CA LYS A 175 17.66 17.70 3.54
C LYS A 175 17.00 19.07 3.42
N GLU A 176 15.97 19.33 4.22
CA GLU A 176 15.23 20.59 4.25
C GLU A 176 15.93 21.70 5.06
N GLY A 177 17.11 21.43 5.64
CA GLY A 177 17.83 22.40 6.48
C GLY A 177 17.13 22.71 7.81
N LYS A 178 16.25 21.83 8.27
CA LYS A 178 15.57 21.92 9.58
C LYS A 178 16.39 21.26 10.69
N LEU A 179 17.37 20.43 10.38
CA LEU A 179 18.24 19.79 11.37
C LEU A 179 19.68 19.78 10.85
N ASP A 180 20.62 20.21 11.69
CA ASP A 180 22.03 20.33 11.30
C ASP A 180 22.76 19.00 11.44
N VAL A 181 23.75 18.79 10.57
CA VAL A 181 24.70 17.67 10.68
C VAL A 181 25.91 18.13 11.49
N ASP A 182 26.12 17.53 12.67
CA ASP A 182 27.22 17.90 13.57
C ASP A 182 28.34 16.84 13.65
N GLY A 183 28.17 15.67 13.02
CA GLY A 183 29.13 14.56 13.00
C GLY A 183 29.23 13.76 14.31
N SER A 184 28.58 14.22 15.37
CA SER A 184 28.57 13.64 16.71
C SER A 184 27.26 12.92 17.05
N ILE A 185 26.12 13.58 16.90
CA ILE A 185 24.76 13.06 17.15
C ILE A 185 24.10 12.76 15.80
N VAL A 186 24.01 13.74 14.91
CA VAL A 186 23.62 13.53 13.50
C VAL A 186 24.90 13.34 12.70
N VAL A 187 25.12 12.12 12.22
CA VAL A 187 26.41 11.66 11.72
C VAL A 187 26.75 12.25 10.35
N ASP A 188 25.79 12.23 9.44
CA ASP A 188 25.99 12.67 8.06
C ASP A 188 24.68 13.18 7.41
N SER A 189 24.77 13.56 6.13
CA SER A 189 23.65 14.10 5.33
C SER A 189 22.53 13.10 5.04
N SER A 190 22.71 11.80 5.35
CA SER A 190 21.63 10.81 5.26
C SER A 190 20.64 10.92 6.41
N GLY A 191 20.99 11.67 7.46
CA GLY A 191 20.19 11.78 8.69
C GLY A 191 20.39 10.61 9.65
N GLU A 192 21.48 9.86 9.53
CA GLU A 192 21.86 8.83 10.50
C GLU A 192 22.13 9.46 11.88
N VAL A 193 21.54 8.89 12.94
CA VAL A 193 21.63 9.43 14.31
C VAL A 193 22.25 8.42 15.26
N ARG A 194 23.26 8.83 16.02
CA ARG A 194 23.81 8.04 17.12
C ARG A 194 22.87 8.04 18.32
N VAL A 195 22.60 6.86 18.87
CA VAL A 195 21.63 6.69 19.94
C VAL A 195 22.07 5.60 20.93
N THR A 196 21.81 5.82 22.21
CA THR A 196 21.86 4.75 23.23
C THR A 196 20.46 4.19 23.42
N LYS A 197 20.32 2.86 23.35
CA LYS A 197 19.05 2.14 23.46
C LYS A 197 19.01 1.34 24.76
N VAL A 198 17.90 1.43 25.49
CA VAL A 198 17.63 0.61 26.68
C VAL A 198 16.33 -0.16 26.48
N ALA A 199 16.40 -1.47 26.33
CA ALA A 199 15.22 -2.34 26.31
C ALA A 199 14.87 -2.77 27.74
N VAL A 200 13.58 -2.79 28.09
CA VAL A 200 13.12 -3.11 29.45
C VAL A 200 11.89 -4.01 29.39
N GLU A 201 11.99 -5.17 30.05
CA GLU A 201 10.88 -6.08 30.33
C GLU A 201 10.21 -5.72 31.67
N PRO A 202 8.88 -5.91 31.78
CA PRO A 202 8.14 -5.62 33.00
C PRO A 202 8.48 -6.63 34.11
N VAL A 203 8.81 -6.11 35.30
CA VAL A 203 9.03 -6.90 36.52
C VAL A 203 8.31 -6.20 37.66
N TRP A 204 7.20 -6.76 38.10
CA TRP A 204 6.29 -6.12 39.03
C TRP A 204 6.56 -6.58 40.46
N TYR A 205 6.80 -5.62 41.34
CA TYR A 205 6.69 -5.78 42.79
C TYR A 205 5.23 -5.55 43.19
N LEU A 206 4.49 -6.64 43.39
CA LEU A 206 3.03 -6.63 43.55
C LEU A 206 2.52 -5.73 44.69
N PRO A 207 3.16 -5.64 45.88
CA PRO A 207 2.74 -4.71 46.92
C PRO A 207 2.80 -3.25 46.45
N GLY A 208 3.89 -2.86 45.76
CA GLY A 208 4.05 -1.50 45.24
C GLY A 208 3.11 -1.20 44.08
N VAL A 209 2.87 -2.18 43.19
CA VAL A 209 1.85 -2.03 42.13
C VAL A 209 0.46 -1.88 42.74
N ALA A 210 0.09 -2.66 43.75
CA ALA A 210 -1.22 -2.53 44.41
C ALA A 210 -1.41 -1.13 45.01
N GLU A 211 -0.38 -0.62 45.70
CA GLU A 211 -0.36 0.74 46.25
C GLU A 211 -0.54 1.81 45.16
N ARG A 212 0.17 1.72 44.03
CA ARG A 212 0.03 2.65 42.90
C ARG A 212 -1.37 2.68 42.29
N PHE A 213 -2.13 1.60 42.44
CA PHE A 213 -3.50 1.48 41.94
C PHE A 213 -4.55 1.75 43.03
N GLY A 214 -4.14 2.05 44.27
CA GLY A 214 -5.04 2.32 45.39
C GLY A 214 -5.87 1.10 45.80
N VAL A 215 -5.36 -0.11 45.60
CA VAL A 215 -6.01 -1.38 45.96
C VAL A 215 -5.12 -2.20 46.88
N ASP A 216 -5.69 -3.15 47.62
CA ASP A 216 -4.88 -4.10 48.37
C ASP A 216 -4.27 -5.18 47.46
N GLU A 217 -3.14 -5.75 47.90
CA GLU A 217 -2.38 -6.75 47.13
C GLU A 217 -3.23 -7.99 46.81
N GLY A 218 -4.12 -8.40 47.72
CA GLY A 218 -4.99 -9.57 47.55
C GLY A 218 -6.00 -9.37 46.44
N THR A 219 -6.67 -8.21 46.43
CA THR A 219 -7.57 -7.81 45.34
C THR A 219 -6.85 -7.76 44.01
N LEU A 220 -5.68 -7.10 43.93
CA LEU A 220 -4.88 -7.04 42.70
C LEU A 220 -4.58 -8.45 42.15
N ARG A 221 -4.05 -9.33 43.00
CA ARG A 221 -3.71 -10.71 42.64
C ARG A 221 -4.93 -11.50 42.16
N ARG A 222 -6.04 -11.39 42.89
CA ARG A 222 -7.29 -12.06 42.55
C ARG A 222 -7.81 -11.62 41.21
N THR A 223 -7.88 -10.31 40.97
CA THR A 223 -8.32 -9.74 39.70
C THR A 223 -7.40 -10.18 38.56
N LEU A 224 -6.08 -10.14 38.75
CA LEU A 224 -5.13 -10.64 37.75
C LEU A 224 -5.38 -12.12 37.43
N PHE A 225 -5.56 -12.98 38.42
CA PHE A 225 -5.83 -14.40 38.21
C PHE A 225 -7.16 -14.65 37.49
N GLU A 226 -8.27 -14.10 38.01
CA GLU A 226 -9.62 -14.34 37.49
C GLU A 226 -9.79 -13.78 36.06
N HIS A 227 -9.26 -12.57 35.80
CA HIS A 227 -9.42 -11.90 34.50
C HIS A 227 -8.34 -12.24 33.47
N THR A 228 -7.36 -13.09 33.81
CA THR A 228 -6.43 -13.70 32.85
C THR A 228 -6.73 -15.19 32.61
N GLY A 229 -7.98 -15.60 32.86
CA GLY A 229 -8.46 -16.97 32.60
C GLY A 229 -7.88 -18.02 33.55
N GLY A 230 -7.53 -17.63 34.77
CA GLY A 230 -6.88 -18.51 35.74
C GLY A 230 -5.40 -18.76 35.47
N SER A 231 -4.77 -17.90 34.67
CA SER A 231 -3.32 -17.97 34.44
C SER A 231 -2.55 -17.66 35.72
N TYR A 232 -1.43 -18.36 35.94
CA TYR A 232 -0.56 -18.22 37.12
C TYR A 232 -1.29 -18.44 38.45
N PRO A 233 -1.67 -19.68 38.81
CA PRO A 233 -2.31 -20.02 40.08
C PRO A 233 -1.53 -19.57 41.32
N GLU A 234 -0.23 -19.34 41.18
CA GLU A 234 0.65 -18.79 42.21
C GLU A 234 0.22 -17.39 42.68
N LEU A 235 -0.50 -16.62 41.86
CA LEU A 235 -1.07 -15.33 42.28
C LEU A 235 -1.96 -15.48 43.52
N ILE A 236 -2.66 -16.62 43.63
CA ILE A 236 -3.51 -16.98 44.77
C ILE A 236 -2.77 -17.87 45.78
N THR A 237 -2.06 -18.89 45.28
CA THR A 237 -1.50 -19.97 46.12
C THR A 237 -0.14 -19.66 46.73
N ARG A 238 0.57 -18.64 46.23
CA ARG A 238 1.90 -18.22 46.68
C ARG A 238 1.93 -16.72 47.05
N PRO A 239 1.25 -16.31 48.13
CA PRO A 239 1.27 -14.92 48.59
C PRO A 239 2.65 -14.45 49.06
N ASP A 240 3.57 -15.39 49.32
CA ASP A 240 4.98 -15.15 49.66
C ASP A 240 5.80 -14.69 48.44
N LEU A 241 5.41 -15.04 47.21
CA LEU A 241 6.08 -14.58 46.00
C LEU A 241 5.61 -13.17 45.64
N LYS A 242 6.41 -12.15 45.96
CA LYS A 242 6.05 -10.73 45.75
C LYS A 242 6.37 -10.20 44.35
N ILE A 243 7.13 -10.94 43.56
CA ILE A 243 7.58 -10.54 42.22
C ILE A 243 6.80 -11.28 41.15
N PHE A 244 6.34 -10.55 40.13
CA PHE A 244 5.62 -11.09 38.97
C PHE A 244 6.20 -10.54 37.68
N LEU A 245 6.51 -11.42 36.72
CA LEU A 245 6.93 -11.06 35.37
C LEU A 245 5.73 -11.26 34.44
N PRO A 246 4.85 -10.25 34.27
CA PRO A 246 3.70 -10.38 33.40
C PRO A 246 4.13 -10.52 31.93
N PRO A 247 3.47 -11.38 31.14
CA PRO A 247 3.78 -11.57 29.73
C PRO A 247 3.17 -10.45 28.86
N ILE A 248 3.45 -9.19 29.19
CA ILE A 248 2.96 -8.00 28.49
C ILE A 248 4.10 -7.28 27.75
N GLY A 249 3.75 -6.32 26.91
CA GLY A 249 4.71 -5.49 26.20
C GLY A 249 5.58 -4.66 27.17
N GLY A 250 6.88 -4.61 26.90
CA GLY A 250 7.85 -3.78 27.62
C GLY A 250 7.94 -2.34 27.10
N LEU A 251 9.12 -1.75 27.27
CA LEU A 251 9.44 -0.42 26.72
C LEU A 251 10.85 -0.39 26.13
N THR A 252 11.13 0.66 25.34
CA THR A 252 12.47 0.98 24.87
C THR A 252 12.76 2.46 25.06
N VAL A 253 13.89 2.78 25.69
CA VAL A 253 14.40 4.15 25.81
C VAL A 253 15.40 4.40 24.68
N TYR A 254 15.30 5.55 24.04
CA TYR A 254 16.25 6.08 23.09
C TYR A 254 16.82 7.38 23.66
N ILE A 255 18.13 7.43 23.86
CA ILE A 255 18.84 8.57 24.41
C ILE A 255 19.72 9.17 23.32
N PHE A 256 19.51 10.46 23.04
CA PHE A 256 20.26 11.26 22.09
C PHE A 256 21.25 12.12 22.86
N GLY A 257 22.52 12.07 22.44
CA GLY A 257 23.64 12.64 23.19
C GLY A 257 24.20 11.68 24.25
N PRO A 258 25.16 12.15 25.08
CA PRO A 258 25.83 11.32 26.07
C PRO A 258 24.86 10.85 27.19
N PRO A 259 24.71 9.53 27.44
CA PRO A 259 23.77 9.01 28.42
C PRO A 259 24.08 9.41 29.87
N GLU A 260 25.32 9.79 30.18
CA GLU A 260 25.75 10.30 31.49
C GLU A 260 25.01 11.59 31.88
N ARG A 261 24.59 12.39 30.89
CA ARG A 261 23.94 13.69 31.10
C ARG A 261 22.45 13.60 31.46
N VAL A 262 21.81 12.45 31.23
CA VAL A 262 20.36 12.29 31.42
C VAL A 262 19.95 12.57 32.87
N SER A 263 20.80 12.23 33.84
CA SER A 263 20.56 12.44 35.27
C SER A 263 21.05 13.79 35.82
N ASP A 264 21.73 14.60 35.01
CA ASP A 264 22.29 15.88 35.45
C ASP A 264 21.23 16.99 35.39
N GLU A 265 20.82 17.50 36.56
CA GLU A 265 19.81 18.56 36.69
C GLU A 265 20.25 19.91 36.07
N ASN A 266 21.55 20.11 35.85
CA ASN A 266 22.10 21.32 35.24
C ASN A 266 22.02 21.31 33.71
N VAL A 267 21.79 20.15 33.12
CA VAL A 267 21.62 19.98 31.67
C VAL A 267 20.14 20.13 31.33
N LYS A 268 19.85 20.66 30.15
CA LYS A 268 18.47 20.73 29.64
C LYS A 268 18.04 19.36 29.11
N LEU A 269 16.84 18.93 29.49
CA LEU A 269 16.26 17.66 29.08
C LEU A 269 14.98 17.86 28.25
N ALA A 270 14.99 17.36 27.02
CA ALA A 270 13.79 17.19 26.20
C ALA A 270 13.32 15.73 26.28
N LEU A 271 12.06 15.52 26.70
CA LEU A 271 11.49 14.19 26.92
C LEU A 271 10.23 13.97 26.06
N ARG A 272 10.22 12.86 25.31
CA ARG A 272 9.04 12.33 24.64
C ARG A 272 8.66 10.98 25.23
N ILE A 273 7.46 10.87 25.78
CA ILE A 273 6.87 9.58 26.18
C ILE A 273 5.81 9.17 25.16
N HIS A 274 6.09 8.09 24.46
CA HIS A 274 5.27 7.58 23.37
C HIS A 274 4.65 6.24 23.73
N ASP A 275 3.39 6.06 23.39
CA ASP A 275 2.73 4.75 23.44
C ASP A 275 2.62 4.24 22.00
N GLU A 276 3.06 3.00 21.78
CA GLU A 276 3.06 2.30 20.50
C GLU A 276 1.71 2.39 19.80
N CYS A 277 1.79 2.64 18.50
CA CYS A 277 0.67 2.66 17.59
C CYS A 277 1.15 2.10 16.25
N ASN A 278 1.21 0.78 16.09
CA ASN A 278 1.75 0.08 14.92
C ASN A 278 1.24 0.66 13.59
N GLY A 279 -0.08 0.85 13.47
CA GLY A 279 -0.69 1.43 12.27
C GLY A 279 -0.20 2.84 11.91
N SER A 280 0.19 3.66 12.88
CA SER A 280 0.71 5.02 12.63
C SER A 280 2.24 5.02 12.61
N ASP A 281 2.86 4.44 13.62
CA ASP A 281 4.31 4.46 13.82
C ASP A 281 5.05 3.71 12.72
N VAL A 282 4.53 2.58 12.23
CA VAL A 282 5.18 1.78 11.17
C VAL A 282 4.62 2.11 9.79
N PHE A 283 3.29 2.23 9.66
CA PHE A 283 2.62 2.35 8.37
C PHE A 283 2.07 3.75 8.06
N GLN A 284 2.39 4.75 8.89
CA GLN A 284 2.03 6.15 8.67
C GLN A 284 0.53 6.42 8.44
N SER A 285 -0.36 5.70 9.15
CA SER A 285 -1.80 6.00 9.13
C SER A 285 -2.09 7.46 9.52
N ASP A 286 -2.93 8.10 8.72
CA ASP A 286 -3.41 9.49 8.82
C ASP A 286 -4.60 9.67 9.79
N ILE A 287 -5.09 8.57 10.38
CA ILE A 287 -6.25 8.54 11.29
C ILE A 287 -5.89 9.03 12.70
N CYS A 288 -4.60 9.07 13.05
CA CYS A 288 -4.15 9.54 14.34
C CYS A 288 -2.82 10.30 14.30
N THR A 289 -2.59 11.08 15.35
CA THR A 289 -1.40 11.95 15.50
C THR A 289 -0.16 11.27 16.09
N CYS A 290 -0.18 9.95 16.29
CA CYS A 290 0.91 9.22 16.95
C CYS A 290 2.26 9.41 16.23
N ARG A 291 2.34 9.10 14.93
CA ARG A 291 3.57 9.21 14.14
C ARG A 291 4.09 10.65 13.98
N PRO A 292 3.27 11.64 13.56
CA PRO A 292 3.75 13.01 13.46
C PRO A 292 4.33 13.54 14.78
N TYR A 293 3.70 13.19 15.89
CA TYR A 293 4.15 13.64 17.20
C TYR A 293 5.37 12.86 17.71
N LEU A 294 5.52 11.58 17.34
CA LEU A 294 6.76 10.82 17.57
C LEU A 294 7.93 11.43 16.79
N ALA A 295 7.74 11.72 15.50
CA ALA A 295 8.74 12.34 14.64
C ALA A 295 9.17 13.71 15.17
N PHE A 296 8.20 14.56 15.54
CA PHE A 296 8.46 15.83 16.24
C PHE A 296 9.26 15.61 17.53
N GLY A 297 8.82 14.64 18.34
CA GLY A 297 9.46 14.25 19.59
C GLY A 297 10.94 13.88 19.43
N ILE A 298 11.25 13.04 18.45
CA ILE A 298 12.61 12.60 18.13
C ILE A 298 13.45 13.80 17.63
N ARG A 299 12.92 14.61 16.71
CA ARG A 299 13.64 15.78 16.18
C ARG A 299 14.01 16.77 17.26
N GLU A 300 13.09 17.12 18.16
CA GLU A 300 13.36 18.04 19.26
C GLU A 300 14.31 17.45 20.30
N ALA A 301 14.21 16.15 20.58
CA ALA A 301 15.16 15.45 21.44
C ALA A 301 16.59 15.50 20.86
N ILE A 302 16.74 15.30 19.55
CA ILE A 302 18.02 15.44 18.86
C ILE A 302 18.52 16.89 18.98
N ARG A 303 17.71 17.89 18.62
CA ARG A 303 18.09 19.32 18.71
C ARG A 303 18.56 19.73 20.11
N GLU A 304 17.88 19.26 21.15
CA GLU A 304 18.27 19.52 22.54
C GLU A 304 19.66 18.93 22.83
N ALA A 305 19.91 17.69 22.39
CA ALA A 305 21.21 17.05 22.54
C ALA A 305 22.32 17.78 21.77
N GLN A 306 22.06 18.23 20.54
CA GLN A 306 23.01 19.03 19.73
C GLN A 306 23.35 20.37 20.38
N SER A 307 22.40 20.95 21.12
CA SER A 307 22.57 22.20 21.87
C SER A 307 23.34 22.01 23.19
N GLY A 308 23.91 20.83 23.44
CA GLY A 308 24.62 20.48 24.68
C GLY A 308 23.72 19.90 25.78
N GLY A 309 22.41 19.79 25.53
CA GLY A 309 21.42 19.17 26.40
C GLY A 309 21.41 17.64 26.35
N SER A 310 20.26 17.06 26.68
CA SER A 310 19.95 15.64 26.58
C SER A 310 18.57 15.43 25.95
N GLY A 311 18.49 14.51 24.99
CA GLY A 311 17.22 14.11 24.38
C GLY A 311 16.83 12.70 24.79
N VAL A 312 15.60 12.49 25.24
CA VAL A 312 15.12 11.15 25.61
C VAL A 312 13.75 10.88 24.99
N VAL A 313 13.63 9.75 24.30
CA VAL A 313 12.36 9.22 23.79
C VAL A 313 12.11 7.86 24.43
N ILE A 314 10.98 7.69 25.11
CA ILE A 314 10.58 6.43 25.72
C ILE A 314 9.38 5.87 24.96
N TYR A 315 9.56 4.69 24.39
CA TYR A 315 8.58 4.00 23.57
C TYR A 315 7.97 2.83 24.35
N PHE A 316 6.73 2.97 24.79
CA PHE A 316 5.97 1.94 25.51
C PHE A 316 5.17 1.07 24.54
N ARG A 317 5.25 -0.26 24.65
CA ARG A 317 4.48 -1.19 23.81
C ARG A 317 3.04 -1.34 24.30
N LYS A 318 2.23 -0.30 24.08
CA LYS A 318 0.85 -0.14 24.59
C LYS A 318 -0.13 0.25 23.48
N GLU A 319 -0.28 -0.63 22.49
CA GLU A 319 -1.19 -0.44 21.34
C GLU A 319 -2.63 -0.10 21.77
N GLY A 320 -3.25 0.85 21.07
CA GLY A 320 -4.68 1.17 21.22
C GLY A 320 -5.07 1.60 22.64
N ARG A 321 -4.20 2.30 23.37
CA ARG A 321 -4.40 2.62 24.80
C ARG A 321 -4.46 1.38 25.71
N ALA A 322 -3.61 0.39 25.41
CA ALA A 322 -3.60 -0.93 26.05
C ALA A 322 -4.90 -1.74 25.88
N LEU A 323 -5.76 -1.37 24.92
CA LEU A 323 -6.94 -2.16 24.52
C LEU A 323 -6.61 -3.19 23.43
N GLY A 324 -5.45 -3.05 22.78
CA GLY A 324 -5.08 -3.86 21.63
C GLY A 324 -5.65 -3.36 20.30
N GLU A 325 -5.06 -3.86 19.22
CA GLU A 325 -5.35 -3.40 17.85
C GLU A 325 -6.77 -3.74 17.38
N VAL A 326 -7.29 -4.92 17.77
CA VAL A 326 -8.65 -5.37 17.39
C VAL A 326 -9.70 -4.38 17.92
N ILE A 327 -9.65 -4.05 19.21
CA ILE A 327 -10.60 -3.10 19.83
C ILE A 327 -10.47 -1.73 19.17
N LYS A 328 -9.24 -1.27 18.94
CA LYS A 328 -8.97 -0.01 18.23
C LYS A 328 -9.65 0.02 16.85
N TYR A 329 -9.55 -1.05 16.07
CA TYR A 329 -10.17 -1.13 14.75
C TYR A 329 -11.70 -1.22 14.83
N LEU A 330 -12.26 -1.92 15.81
CA LEU A 330 -13.70 -1.89 16.07
C LEU A 330 -14.20 -0.48 16.39
N VAL A 331 -13.45 0.30 17.19
CA VAL A 331 -13.74 1.71 17.46
C VAL A 331 -13.69 2.53 16.17
N TYR A 332 -12.68 2.33 15.32
CA TYR A 332 -12.60 3.03 14.02
C TYR A 332 -13.75 2.68 13.09
N ASN A 333 -14.13 1.40 13.01
CA ASN A 333 -15.28 0.96 12.22
C ASN A 333 -16.59 1.59 12.72
N ALA A 334 -16.78 1.66 14.04
CA ALA A 334 -17.94 2.31 14.64
C ALA A 334 -17.97 3.83 14.38
N ARG A 335 -16.81 4.50 14.40
CA ARG A 335 -16.68 5.92 14.03
C ARG A 335 -17.10 6.16 12.58
N LYS A 336 -16.58 5.35 11.65
CA LYS A 336 -16.92 5.49 10.22
C LYS A 336 -18.40 5.22 9.91
N ARG A 337 -19.05 4.27 10.62
CA ARG A 337 -20.49 3.95 10.42
C ARG A 337 -21.46 4.91 11.11
N GLY A 338 -21.05 5.52 12.22
CA GLY A 338 -21.94 6.27 13.11
C GLY A 338 -21.74 7.80 13.09
N GLY A 339 -20.98 8.31 12.12
CA GLY A 339 -20.50 9.69 12.03
C GLY A 339 -19.24 9.90 12.87
N ASP A 340 -18.18 10.43 12.25
CA ASP A 340 -16.89 10.70 12.90
C ASP A 340 -16.79 12.16 13.37
N THR A 341 -17.31 12.44 14.56
CA THR A 341 -17.29 13.76 15.21
C THR A 341 -16.54 13.74 16.53
N ALA A 342 -15.92 14.86 16.90
CA ALA A 342 -15.04 14.94 18.08
C ALA A 342 -15.80 14.70 19.39
N ASP A 343 -17.06 15.13 19.49
CA ASP A 343 -17.93 14.97 20.66
C ASP A 343 -18.24 13.49 21.00
N LYS A 344 -18.20 12.59 20.01
CA LYS A 344 -18.51 11.16 20.20
C LYS A 344 -17.27 10.28 20.41
N TYR A 345 -16.06 10.83 20.29
CA TYR A 345 -14.82 10.06 20.24
C TYR A 345 -14.63 9.10 21.43
N PHE A 346 -14.76 9.61 22.67
CA PHE A 346 -14.58 8.79 23.87
C PHE A 346 -15.77 7.87 24.14
N THR A 347 -17.00 8.36 23.92
CA THR A 347 -18.22 7.57 24.09
C THR A 347 -18.23 6.32 23.22
N ARG A 348 -17.72 6.41 21.99
CA ARG A 348 -17.58 5.24 21.09
C ARG A 348 -16.59 4.21 21.64
N THR A 349 -15.51 4.66 22.26
CA THR A 349 -14.54 3.76 22.91
C THR A 349 -15.19 3.08 24.10
N GLU A 350 -15.88 3.81 24.98
CA GLU A 350 -16.58 3.24 26.14
C GLU A 350 -17.64 2.22 25.75
N ASN A 351 -18.41 2.50 24.69
CA ASN A 351 -19.44 1.57 24.22
C ASN A 351 -18.89 0.21 23.75
N ILE A 352 -17.64 0.16 23.30
CA ILE A 352 -17.01 -1.06 22.77
C ILE A 352 -16.11 -1.73 23.82
N ALA A 353 -15.30 -0.94 24.51
CA ALA A 353 -14.27 -1.41 25.43
C ALA A 353 -14.69 -1.39 26.89
N GLY A 354 -15.81 -0.76 27.24
CA GLY A 354 -16.26 -0.53 28.61
C GLY A 354 -15.48 0.56 29.38
N VAL A 355 -14.38 1.06 28.81
CA VAL A 355 -13.50 2.08 29.42
C VAL A 355 -12.83 2.93 28.33
N ARG A 356 -12.49 4.18 28.65
CA ARG A 356 -11.82 5.11 27.71
C ARG A 356 -10.35 4.77 27.47
N ASP A 357 -9.66 4.33 28.52
CA ASP A 357 -8.21 4.17 28.54
C ASP A 357 -7.82 3.10 29.59
N MET A 358 -7.04 2.10 29.17
CA MET A 358 -6.46 1.08 30.07
C MET A 358 -4.97 1.31 30.33
N ARG A 359 -4.39 2.41 29.82
CA ARG A 359 -3.02 2.81 30.13
C ARG A 359 -3.01 3.42 31.52
N PHE A 360 -2.83 2.57 32.51
CA PHE A 360 -2.47 3.01 33.86
C PHE A 360 -1.07 3.64 33.80
N GLN A 361 -1.02 4.98 33.69
CA GLN A 361 0.22 5.74 33.59
C GLN A 361 0.98 5.82 34.92
N ALA A 362 0.38 5.39 36.03
CA ALA A 362 0.99 5.40 37.36
C ALA A 362 2.32 4.62 37.45
N LEU A 363 2.53 3.63 36.57
CA LEU A 363 3.77 2.84 36.49
C LEU A 363 4.81 3.42 35.50
N MET A 364 4.40 4.33 34.63
CA MET A 364 5.26 4.89 33.58
C MET A 364 6.49 5.65 34.13
N PRO A 365 6.42 6.39 35.26
CA PRO A 365 7.58 7.13 35.77
C PRO A 365 8.76 6.26 36.24
N ASP A 366 8.57 4.97 36.49
CA ASP A 366 9.61 4.09 37.05
C ASP A 366 10.92 4.13 36.24
N ILE A 367 10.83 4.14 34.91
CA ILE A 367 12.00 4.25 34.03
C ILE A 367 12.68 5.61 34.12
N LEU A 368 11.93 6.69 34.41
CA LEU A 368 12.50 8.03 34.62
C LEU A 368 13.29 8.07 35.92
N HIS A 369 12.75 7.48 36.99
CA HIS A 369 13.45 7.29 38.26
C HIS A 369 14.68 6.42 38.11
N TRP A 370 14.59 5.35 37.31
CA TRP A 370 15.74 4.51 37.00
C TRP A 370 16.86 5.26 36.28
N LEU A 371 16.50 6.15 35.33
CA LEU A 371 17.44 7.04 34.63
C LEU A 371 17.98 8.18 35.52
N GLY A 372 17.48 8.36 36.74
CA GLY A 372 17.88 9.43 37.65
C GLY A 372 17.29 10.81 37.29
N ILE A 373 16.25 10.86 36.46
CA ILE A 373 15.64 12.12 36.02
C ILE A 373 14.82 12.71 37.16
N LYS A 374 15.15 13.95 37.54
CA LYS A 374 14.41 14.71 38.58
C LYS A 374 13.71 15.97 38.04
N LYS A 375 14.14 16.43 36.86
CA LYS A 375 13.63 17.63 36.18
C LYS A 375 13.59 17.35 34.68
N ILE A 376 12.48 17.75 34.04
CA ILE A 376 12.28 17.76 32.60
C ILE A 376 12.07 19.21 32.18
N ASP A 377 12.99 19.76 31.38
CA ASP A 377 12.85 21.12 30.89
C ASP A 377 11.74 21.21 29.86
N ARG A 378 11.70 20.26 28.91
CA ARG A 378 10.75 20.25 27.78
C ARG A 378 10.06 18.90 27.66
N MET A 379 8.81 18.80 28.10
CA MET A 379 7.97 17.61 27.90
C MET A 379 7.18 17.72 26.60
N LEU A 380 7.50 16.88 25.62
CA LEU A 380 6.89 16.85 24.29
C LEU A 380 5.61 16.01 24.31
N SER A 381 4.61 16.45 25.06
CA SER A 381 3.33 15.76 25.23
C SER A 381 2.18 16.68 25.64
N MET A 382 1.00 16.41 25.08
CA MET A 382 -0.26 17.07 25.47
C MET A 382 -1.04 16.27 26.54
N SER A 383 -0.59 15.05 26.89
CA SER A 383 -1.35 14.16 27.77
C SER A 383 -1.24 14.55 29.24
N ASN A 384 -2.37 14.88 29.87
CA ASN A 384 -2.40 15.12 31.32
C ASN A 384 -2.09 13.86 32.11
N MET A 385 -2.64 12.70 31.73
CA MET A 385 -2.33 11.44 32.41
C MET A 385 -0.84 11.13 32.50
N LYS A 386 -0.06 11.49 31.46
CA LYS A 386 1.41 11.35 31.48
C LYS A 386 2.05 12.41 32.36
N HIS A 387 1.64 13.67 32.21
CA HIS A 387 2.15 14.78 33.00
C HIS A 387 1.93 14.54 34.50
N ASP A 388 0.70 14.25 34.89
CA ASP A 388 0.27 14.11 36.28
C ASP A 388 1.01 12.94 36.94
N ALA A 389 1.09 11.79 36.25
CA ALA A 389 1.86 10.64 36.75
C ALA A 389 3.35 10.98 37.01
N ILE A 390 3.98 11.80 36.17
CA ILE A 390 5.38 12.21 36.35
C ILE A 390 5.51 13.15 37.55
N VAL A 391 4.67 14.19 37.61
CA VAL A 391 4.71 15.21 38.67
C VAL A 391 4.38 14.60 40.03
N GLU A 392 3.34 13.77 40.12
CA GLU A 392 2.95 13.05 41.33
C GLU A 392 4.04 12.09 41.81
N SER A 393 4.85 11.54 40.89
CA SER A 393 6.01 10.72 41.25
C SER A 393 7.21 11.52 41.79
N GLY A 394 7.14 12.87 41.74
CA GLY A 394 8.13 13.79 42.28
C GLY A 394 9.11 14.38 41.26
N ILE A 395 8.84 14.26 39.95
CA ILE A 395 9.69 14.81 38.88
C ILE A 395 9.09 16.13 38.40
N LYS A 396 9.90 17.20 38.38
CA LYS A 396 9.44 18.52 37.95
C LYS A 396 9.40 18.62 36.42
N ILE A 397 8.35 19.23 35.87
CA ILE A 397 8.25 19.56 34.44
C ILE A 397 8.20 21.09 34.34
N LEU A 398 9.10 21.69 33.57
CA LEU A 398 9.15 23.15 33.40
C LEU A 398 8.25 23.62 32.25
N GLU A 399 8.34 22.98 31.10
CA GLU A 399 7.57 23.33 29.91
C GLU A 399 6.88 22.10 29.32
N ARG A 400 5.62 22.26 28.91
CA ARG A 400 4.88 21.27 28.10
C ARG A 400 4.76 21.83 26.69
N ILE A 401 5.15 21.02 25.71
CA ILE A 401 5.18 21.42 24.30
C ILE A 401 4.17 20.59 23.53
N PRO A 402 3.14 21.19 22.92
CA PRO A 402 2.19 20.49 22.07
C PRO A 402 2.81 20.12 20.71
N ILE A 403 2.14 19.26 19.94
CA ILE A 403 2.51 19.08 18.54
C ILE A 403 2.22 20.38 17.77
N PRO A 404 3.08 20.83 16.84
CA PRO A 404 2.78 21.98 15.99
C PRO A 404 1.56 21.73 15.11
N ASP A 405 0.71 22.75 14.92
CA ASP A 405 -0.55 22.64 14.18
C ASP A 405 -0.35 22.21 12.72
N GLU A 406 0.75 22.64 12.11
CA GLU A 406 1.13 22.28 10.74
C GLU A 406 1.51 20.80 10.58
N MET A 407 1.81 20.11 11.68
CA MET A 407 2.13 18.67 11.70
C MET A 407 0.91 17.80 12.02
N ILE A 408 -0.28 18.38 12.24
CA ILE A 408 -1.52 17.64 12.51
C ILE A 408 -2.21 17.29 11.17
N PRO A 409 -2.30 16.01 10.80
CA PRO A 409 -3.03 15.59 9.60
C PRO A 409 -4.50 16.02 9.68
N GLN A 410 -5.10 16.36 8.54
CA GLN A 410 -6.47 16.87 8.50
C GLN A 410 -7.49 15.89 9.12
N ASP A 411 -7.40 14.60 8.82
CA ASP A 411 -8.30 13.57 9.38
C ASP A 411 -8.05 13.28 10.87
N SER A 412 -6.87 13.61 11.37
CA SER A 412 -6.53 13.47 12.78
C SER A 412 -7.03 14.63 13.65
N ARG A 413 -7.62 15.69 13.06
CA ARG A 413 -8.18 16.83 13.82
C ARG A 413 -9.32 16.42 14.75
N VAL A 414 -10.18 15.49 14.31
CA VAL A 414 -11.24 14.90 15.16
C VAL A 414 -10.66 14.33 16.46
N GLU A 415 -9.53 13.63 16.36
CA GLU A 415 -8.86 13.03 17.51
C GLU A 415 -8.26 14.10 18.44
N ILE A 416 -7.57 15.09 17.88
CA ILE A 416 -6.91 16.14 18.67
C ILE A 416 -7.93 17.04 19.37
N ASP A 417 -8.95 17.50 18.67
CA ASP A 417 -9.95 18.41 19.23
C ASP A 417 -10.75 17.70 20.34
N ALA A 418 -11.08 16.42 20.15
CA ALA A 418 -11.69 15.60 21.19
C ALA A 418 -10.79 15.46 22.44
N LYS A 419 -9.49 15.27 22.24
CA LYS A 419 -8.51 15.17 23.34
C LYS A 419 -8.37 16.48 24.09
N ILE A 420 -8.27 17.61 23.39
CA ILE A 420 -8.19 18.95 23.99
C ILE A 420 -9.44 19.21 24.83
N ASN A 421 -10.63 18.90 24.30
CA ASN A 421 -11.89 19.02 25.05
C ASN A 421 -11.96 18.09 26.28
N ALA A 422 -11.38 16.89 26.20
CA ALA A 422 -11.23 16.00 27.35
C ALA A 422 -10.11 16.43 28.33
N GLY A 423 -9.55 17.63 28.14
CA GLY A 423 -8.62 18.28 29.04
C GLY A 423 -7.16 18.26 28.60
N TYR A 424 -6.79 17.67 27.45
CA TYR A 424 -5.39 17.66 27.00
C TYR A 424 -4.85 19.08 26.82
N PHE A 425 -3.59 19.28 27.20
CA PHE A 425 -2.93 20.58 27.15
C PHE A 425 -2.78 21.10 25.72
N THR A 426 -3.09 22.38 25.52
CA THR A 426 -2.88 23.11 24.26
C THR A 426 -2.50 24.55 24.56
N THR A 427 -1.79 25.19 23.63
CA THR A 427 -1.47 26.63 23.65
C THR A 427 -2.46 27.46 22.81
N GLY A 428 -3.38 26.81 22.10
CA GLY A 428 -4.39 27.45 21.22
C GLY A 428 -5.72 27.78 21.91
N LYS A 429 -6.72 28.22 21.12
CA LYS A 429 -8.08 28.56 21.63
C LYS A 429 -8.79 27.32 22.17
N ASN A 430 -9.50 27.48 23.29
CA ASN A 430 -10.46 26.49 23.78
C ASN A 430 -11.62 26.34 22.79
N VAL A 431 -11.88 25.12 22.35
CA VAL A 431 -12.88 24.78 21.32
C VAL A 431 -14.25 24.62 22.00
N THR A 432 -15.31 25.24 21.47
CA THR A 432 -16.66 25.16 22.06
C THR A 432 -17.37 23.84 21.69
N ALA A 433 -18.46 23.50 22.39
CA ALA A 433 -19.26 22.31 22.06
C ALA A 433 -19.85 22.34 20.64
N GLU A 434 -20.16 23.53 20.12
CA GLU A 434 -20.63 23.74 18.75
C GLU A 434 -19.51 23.52 17.73
N ASP A 435 -18.30 24.01 18.02
CA ASP A 435 -17.12 23.80 17.18
C ASP A 435 -16.75 22.30 17.08
N LEU A 436 -16.83 21.55 18.18
CA LEU A 436 -16.54 20.10 18.21
C LEU A 436 -17.50 19.27 17.36
N ALA A 437 -18.75 19.68 17.25
CA ALA A 437 -19.74 19.03 16.39
C ALA A 437 -19.54 19.36 14.90
N ALA A 438 -18.87 20.49 14.60
CA ALA A 438 -18.52 20.91 13.25
C ALA A 438 -17.28 20.19 12.70
N VAL A 439 -16.37 19.74 13.57
CA VAL A 439 -15.18 18.96 13.17
C VAL A 439 -15.60 17.53 12.79
N ARG A 440 -15.48 17.22 11.49
CA ARG A 440 -15.85 15.93 10.91
C ARG A 440 -14.64 15.26 10.28
N GLY A 441 -14.44 13.98 10.58
CA GLY A 441 -13.46 13.13 9.90
C GLY A 441 -14.02 12.58 8.59
N ARG A 442 -13.18 11.86 7.82
CA ARG A 442 -13.60 11.18 6.59
C ARG A 442 -14.79 10.24 6.82
N GLY A 443 -15.75 10.28 5.88
CA GLY A 443 -16.93 9.40 5.89
C GLY A 443 -16.61 7.95 5.52
N TRP A 444 -17.65 7.10 5.51
CA TRP A 444 -17.56 5.74 4.97
C TRP A 444 -17.51 5.80 3.43
N GLU A 445 -16.33 6.05 2.88
CA GLU A 445 -15.98 5.76 1.49
C GLU A 445 -15.32 4.38 1.48
N LYS A 446 -15.76 3.46 0.62
CA LYS A 446 -15.09 2.15 0.55
C LYS A 446 -13.75 2.37 -0.14
N TRP A 447 -12.70 1.70 0.32
CA TRP A 447 -11.43 1.69 -0.42
C TRP A 447 -11.60 1.02 -1.80
N GLU A 448 -12.62 0.17 -1.95
CA GLU A 448 -13.07 -0.34 -3.25
C GLU A 448 -13.55 0.80 -4.18
N ASP A 449 -14.10 1.88 -3.63
CA ASP A 449 -14.48 3.11 -4.36
C ASP A 449 -13.25 4.02 -4.65
N ILE A 450 -12.08 3.71 -4.05
CA ILE A 450 -10.78 4.39 -4.26
C ILE A 450 -9.85 3.60 -5.19
N THR A 451 -10.04 2.28 -5.30
CA THR A 451 -9.48 1.45 -6.39
C THR A 451 -10.20 1.66 -7.71
N ASP A 452 -11.32 2.39 -7.72
CA ASP A 452 -11.78 3.04 -8.93
C ASP A 452 -10.70 4.03 -9.38
N LEU A 453 -10.16 3.79 -10.57
CA LEU A 453 -9.14 4.53 -11.31
C LEU A 453 -9.29 6.07 -11.34
N ASN A 454 -10.39 6.62 -10.81
CA ASN A 454 -10.65 8.05 -10.66
C ASN A 454 -9.57 8.80 -9.86
N ILE A 455 -8.83 8.15 -8.95
CA ILE A 455 -7.79 8.82 -8.15
C ILE A 455 -6.42 8.86 -8.84
N ILE A 456 -6.11 7.91 -9.75
CA ILE A 456 -4.93 8.05 -10.63
C ILE A 456 -5.14 9.21 -11.62
N MET A 457 -6.39 9.56 -11.93
CA MET A 457 -6.75 10.46 -13.02
C MET A 457 -6.99 11.91 -12.64
N GLY A 458 -6.83 12.32 -11.37
CA GLY A 458 -6.85 13.73 -10.95
C GLY A 458 -8.04 14.51 -11.51
N SER A 459 -9.12 14.60 -10.73
CA SER A 459 -10.45 15.15 -11.05
C SER A 459 -11.42 14.10 -11.61
N SER A 460 -12.63 14.07 -11.08
CA SER A 460 -13.81 13.60 -11.82
C SER A 460 -13.84 14.35 -13.16
N VAL A 461 -13.44 13.69 -14.25
CA VAL A 461 -13.55 14.28 -15.57
C VAL A 461 -15.03 14.29 -15.89
N THR A 462 -15.63 15.47 -15.84
CA THR A 462 -17.03 15.66 -16.21
C THR A 462 -17.16 15.43 -17.72
N VAL A 463 -17.40 14.19 -18.14
CA VAL A 463 -17.62 13.84 -19.54
C VAL A 463 -19.04 14.25 -19.91
N THR A 464 -19.18 15.09 -20.93
CA THR A 464 -20.50 15.42 -21.47
C THR A 464 -21.10 14.18 -22.11
N PRO A 465 -22.36 13.80 -21.78
CA PRO A 465 -23.02 12.67 -22.40
C PRO A 465 -23.00 12.81 -23.93
N GLN A 466 -22.34 11.87 -24.60
CA GLN A 466 -22.34 11.81 -26.06
C GLN A 466 -23.63 11.18 -26.57
N PRO A 467 -24.01 11.44 -27.84
CA PRO A 467 -25.11 10.71 -28.47
C PRO A 467 -24.92 9.20 -28.35
N ARG A 468 -26.00 8.45 -28.08
CA ARG A 468 -25.95 7.00 -27.94
C ARG A 468 -25.35 6.33 -29.19
N ILE A 469 -25.68 6.84 -30.37
CA ILE A 469 -25.15 6.36 -31.65
C ILE A 469 -23.90 7.17 -32.00
N PRO A 470 -22.76 6.51 -32.28
CA PRO A 470 -21.55 7.19 -32.72
C PRO A 470 -21.77 8.08 -33.94
N LYS A 471 -21.19 9.28 -33.93
CA LYS A 471 -21.36 10.29 -34.99
C LYS A 471 -20.81 9.81 -36.34
N ALA A 472 -21.56 10.08 -37.41
CA ALA A 472 -21.09 9.87 -38.78
C ALA A 472 -19.85 10.74 -39.10
N GLY A 473 -18.94 10.21 -39.91
CA GLY A 473 -17.70 10.87 -40.30
C GLY A 473 -16.48 9.93 -40.31
N VAL A 474 -15.30 10.55 -40.34
CA VAL A 474 -14.02 9.83 -40.30
C VAL A 474 -13.49 9.78 -38.86
N TRP A 475 -13.20 8.56 -38.40
CA TRP A 475 -12.62 8.29 -37.09
C TRP A 475 -11.19 7.78 -37.27
N CYS A 476 -10.26 8.24 -36.42
CA CYS A 476 -8.87 7.82 -36.48
C CYS A 476 -8.56 6.78 -35.38
N PRO A 477 -8.17 5.53 -35.71
CA PRO A 477 -7.61 4.58 -34.77
C PRO A 477 -6.15 4.94 -34.47
N ALA A 478 -5.96 5.80 -33.48
CA ALA A 478 -4.70 6.49 -33.25
C ALA A 478 -3.57 5.53 -32.82
N VAL A 479 -2.36 5.75 -33.35
CA VAL A 479 -1.15 4.99 -33.01
C VAL A 479 -0.62 5.33 -31.60
N THR A 480 0.23 4.46 -31.06
CA THR A 480 0.79 4.56 -29.70
C THR A 480 2.29 4.93 -29.70
N PHE A 481 2.68 5.88 -28.87
CA PHE A 481 4.07 6.32 -28.67
C PHE A 481 4.70 5.59 -27.47
N PHE A 482 5.96 5.15 -27.64
CA PHE A 482 6.74 4.45 -26.61
C PHE A 482 8.09 5.15 -26.41
N ASP A 483 8.57 5.13 -25.16
CA ASP A 483 9.98 5.30 -24.84
C ASP A 483 10.65 3.92 -24.93
N HIS A 484 11.45 3.70 -25.97
CA HIS A 484 12.12 2.42 -26.22
C HIS A 484 13.31 2.16 -25.28
N SER A 485 13.81 3.17 -24.56
CA SER A 485 14.88 2.97 -23.58
C SER A 485 14.38 2.24 -22.32
N THR A 486 13.10 2.40 -21.99
CA THR A 486 12.43 1.82 -20.82
C THR A 486 11.29 0.87 -21.17
N ASP A 487 10.90 0.79 -22.45
CA ASP A 487 9.71 0.08 -22.96
C ASP A 487 8.41 0.49 -22.26
N THR A 488 8.25 1.79 -22.01
CA THR A 488 7.06 2.39 -21.39
C THR A 488 6.34 3.35 -22.33
N LEU A 489 5.08 3.69 -22.05
CA LEU A 489 4.33 4.70 -22.82
C LEU A 489 4.96 6.09 -22.73
N ASP A 490 5.09 6.79 -23.86
CA ASP A 490 5.39 8.23 -23.88
C ASP A 490 4.07 9.04 -23.91
N LEU A 491 3.50 9.25 -22.72
CA LEU A 491 2.20 9.90 -22.57
C LEU A 491 2.20 11.39 -22.96
N ASP A 492 3.35 12.07 -22.88
CA ASP A 492 3.47 13.48 -23.26
C ASP A 492 3.39 13.65 -24.77
N ALA A 493 4.13 12.83 -25.53
CA ALA A 493 4.01 12.78 -26.99
C ALA A 493 2.60 12.33 -27.40
N GLN A 494 2.05 11.33 -26.70
CA GLN A 494 0.72 10.82 -26.97
C GLN A 494 -0.37 11.89 -26.79
N LYS A 495 -0.30 12.68 -25.71
CA LYS A 495 -1.24 13.78 -25.44
C LYS A 495 -1.21 14.84 -26.53
N LYS A 496 -0.01 15.27 -26.95
CA LYS A 496 0.17 16.23 -28.06
C LYS A 496 -0.44 15.69 -29.36
N TYR A 497 -0.20 14.42 -29.66
CA TYR A 497 -0.70 13.78 -30.86
C TYR A 497 -2.23 13.67 -30.88
N TYR A 498 -2.85 13.23 -29.78
CA TYR A 498 -4.31 13.18 -29.67
C TYR A 498 -4.95 14.58 -29.80
N GLN A 499 -4.34 15.60 -29.17
CA GLN A 499 -4.81 16.98 -29.28
C GLN A 499 -4.69 17.54 -30.70
N TYR A 500 -3.64 17.16 -31.44
CA TYR A 500 -3.50 17.52 -32.85
C TYR A 500 -4.62 16.88 -33.69
N LEU A 501 -4.78 15.55 -33.58
CA LEU A 501 -5.80 14.82 -34.34
C LEU A 501 -7.24 15.28 -34.03
N SER A 502 -7.54 15.72 -32.81
CA SER A 502 -8.87 16.22 -32.49
C SER A 502 -9.20 17.57 -33.13
N LYS A 503 -8.23 18.25 -33.72
CA LYS A 503 -8.37 19.57 -34.36
C LYS A 503 -8.36 19.52 -35.88
N THR A 504 -8.30 18.33 -36.50
CA THR A 504 -8.17 18.15 -37.95
C THR A 504 -9.47 17.83 -38.66
N GLY A 505 -10.62 18.02 -38.00
CA GLY A 505 -11.94 17.74 -38.56
C GLY A 505 -12.37 16.27 -38.48
N LEU A 506 -11.69 15.44 -37.69
CA LEU A 506 -12.13 14.07 -37.43
C LEU A 506 -13.43 14.07 -36.60
N ALA A 507 -14.28 13.07 -36.81
CA ALA A 507 -15.52 12.91 -36.06
C ALA A 507 -15.31 12.36 -34.65
N GLY A 508 -14.19 11.68 -34.42
CA GLY A 508 -13.81 11.11 -33.14
C GLY A 508 -12.48 10.36 -33.22
N LEU A 509 -11.96 9.94 -32.06
CA LEU A 509 -10.78 9.08 -31.99
C LEU A 509 -11.17 7.68 -31.51
N VAL A 510 -10.56 6.68 -32.12
CA VAL A 510 -10.57 5.31 -31.62
C VAL A 510 -9.24 5.07 -30.91
N ILE A 511 -9.29 4.87 -29.60
CA ILE A 511 -8.14 4.53 -28.76
C ILE A 511 -8.12 3.01 -28.58
N LEU A 512 -6.94 2.41 -28.51
CA LEU A 512 -6.78 0.95 -28.37
C LEU A 512 -7.34 0.14 -29.54
N GLY A 513 -7.32 0.70 -30.75
CA GLY A 513 -7.54 -0.08 -31.97
C GLY A 513 -6.36 -1.00 -32.27
N THR A 514 -6.44 -1.80 -33.34
CA THR A 514 -5.31 -2.63 -33.79
C THR A 514 -4.06 -1.79 -34.10
N ASN A 515 -4.22 -0.60 -34.70
CA ASN A 515 -3.10 0.32 -34.98
C ASN A 515 -2.46 0.94 -33.73
N SER A 516 -3.13 0.87 -32.58
CA SER A 516 -2.58 1.29 -31.28
C SER A 516 -1.73 0.20 -30.63
N GLU A 517 -1.55 -0.95 -31.30
CA GLU A 517 -0.86 -2.12 -30.76
C GLU A 517 -1.48 -2.61 -29.44
N ALA A 518 -2.81 -2.46 -29.28
CA ALA A 518 -3.48 -2.65 -27.99
C ALA A 518 -3.19 -4.00 -27.33
N PHE A 519 -3.04 -5.08 -28.12
CA PHE A 519 -2.73 -6.42 -27.60
C PHE A 519 -1.30 -6.59 -27.07
N LEU A 520 -0.44 -5.59 -27.24
CA LEU A 520 0.91 -5.53 -26.64
C LEU A 520 0.94 -4.69 -25.36
N LEU A 521 -0.19 -4.11 -24.95
CA LEU A 521 -0.30 -3.24 -23.79
C LEU A 521 -0.80 -4.01 -22.57
N THR A 522 -0.30 -3.64 -21.39
CA THR A 522 -0.91 -4.08 -20.13
C THR A 522 -2.29 -3.45 -19.94
N ARG A 523 -3.05 -3.95 -18.96
CA ARG A 523 -4.36 -3.39 -18.61
C ARG A 523 -4.24 -1.92 -18.19
N GLU A 524 -3.22 -1.62 -17.40
CA GLU A 524 -2.97 -0.29 -16.84
C GLU A 524 -2.60 0.71 -17.94
N GLU A 525 -1.74 0.30 -18.88
CA GLU A 525 -1.38 1.10 -20.06
C GLU A 525 -2.57 1.42 -20.95
N ARG A 526 -3.50 0.47 -21.12
CA ARG A 526 -4.76 0.70 -21.84
C ARG A 526 -5.58 1.80 -21.18
N ALA A 527 -5.75 1.76 -19.86
CA ALA A 527 -6.46 2.80 -19.12
C ALA A 527 -5.76 4.16 -19.21
N GLN A 528 -4.42 4.19 -19.09
CA GLN A 528 -3.61 5.41 -19.21
C GLN A 528 -3.78 6.09 -20.58
N LEU A 529 -3.82 5.34 -21.68
CA LEU A 529 -4.01 5.91 -23.02
C LEU A 529 -5.41 6.52 -23.21
N ILE A 530 -6.46 5.88 -22.69
CA ILE A 530 -7.83 6.42 -22.77
C ILE A 530 -7.93 7.71 -21.95
N ALA A 531 -7.38 7.73 -20.74
CA ALA A 531 -7.36 8.91 -19.89
C ALA A 531 -6.57 10.06 -20.51
N THR A 532 -5.40 9.74 -21.08
CA THR A 532 -4.56 10.70 -21.79
C THR A 532 -5.28 11.27 -23.01
N ALA A 533 -6.01 10.43 -23.76
CA ALA A 533 -6.87 10.89 -24.85
C ALA A 533 -7.93 11.85 -24.36
N ARG A 534 -8.69 11.48 -23.31
CA ARG A 534 -9.72 12.35 -22.73
C ARG A 534 -9.15 13.69 -22.27
N ALA A 535 -8.02 13.67 -21.57
CA ALA A 535 -7.34 14.89 -21.13
C ALA A 535 -6.83 15.76 -22.30
N ALA A 536 -6.46 15.16 -23.42
CA ALA A 536 -6.00 15.87 -24.61
C ALA A 536 -7.15 16.57 -25.37
N VAL A 537 -8.31 15.92 -25.46
CA VAL A 537 -9.41 16.33 -26.35
C VAL A 537 -10.54 17.08 -25.64
N GLY A 538 -10.52 17.13 -24.30
CA GLY A 538 -11.58 17.74 -23.49
C GLY A 538 -12.82 16.84 -23.37
N PRO A 539 -13.87 17.29 -22.65
CA PRO A 539 -15.01 16.43 -22.29
C PRO A 539 -15.99 16.15 -23.43
N ASP A 540 -16.03 17.00 -24.45
CA ASP A 540 -17.06 16.97 -25.50
C ASP A 540 -16.66 16.19 -26.76
N TYR A 541 -15.38 15.86 -26.90
CA TYR A 541 -14.89 15.19 -28.10
C TYR A 541 -15.13 13.67 -28.04
N PRO A 542 -15.68 13.02 -29.08
CA PRO A 542 -16.01 11.59 -29.03
C PRO A 542 -14.79 10.67 -28.99
N LEU A 543 -14.79 9.74 -28.02
CA LEU A 543 -13.79 8.69 -27.86
C LEU A 543 -14.43 7.30 -27.88
N MET A 544 -13.85 6.40 -28.67
CA MET A 544 -14.22 4.99 -28.71
C MET A 544 -13.02 4.14 -28.31
N ALA A 545 -13.16 3.29 -27.28
CA ALA A 545 -12.06 2.49 -26.74
C ALA A 545 -12.14 1.02 -27.18
N GLY A 546 -11.06 0.49 -27.72
CA GLY A 546 -10.94 -0.93 -28.05
C GLY A 546 -10.85 -1.81 -26.80
N CYS A 547 -11.88 -2.63 -26.59
CA CYS A 547 -12.00 -3.53 -25.43
C CYS A 547 -12.01 -5.01 -25.85
N GLY A 548 -11.45 -5.34 -27.03
CA GLY A 548 -11.32 -6.72 -27.49
C GLY A 548 -10.37 -7.54 -26.61
N ALA A 549 -10.83 -8.70 -26.15
CA ALA A 549 -10.06 -9.67 -25.38
C ALA A 549 -10.57 -11.10 -25.66
N HIS A 550 -9.99 -12.11 -25.01
CA HIS A 550 -10.29 -13.52 -25.30
C HIS A 550 -11.52 -14.08 -24.55
N SER A 551 -11.90 -13.47 -23.42
CA SER A 551 -13.04 -13.90 -22.60
C SER A 551 -13.99 -12.74 -22.28
N THR A 552 -15.26 -13.07 -22.02
CA THR A 552 -16.27 -12.07 -21.60
C THR A 552 -15.84 -11.31 -20.35
N LYS A 553 -15.21 -11.99 -19.37
CA LYS A 553 -14.76 -11.36 -18.12
C LYS A 553 -13.71 -10.27 -18.39
N GLN A 554 -12.73 -10.55 -19.24
CA GLN A 554 -11.70 -9.57 -19.63
C GLN A 554 -12.31 -8.41 -20.40
N VAL A 555 -13.24 -8.66 -21.32
CA VAL A 555 -13.90 -7.57 -22.07
C VAL A 555 -14.69 -6.64 -21.15
N LEU A 556 -15.40 -7.19 -20.17
CA LEU A 556 -16.16 -6.39 -19.20
C LEU A 556 -15.23 -5.59 -18.28
N GLU A 557 -14.12 -6.18 -17.83
CA GLU A 557 -13.10 -5.46 -17.06
C GLU A 557 -12.52 -4.27 -17.85
N LEU A 558 -12.16 -4.50 -19.12
CA LEU A 558 -11.66 -3.42 -19.99
C LEU A 558 -12.74 -2.37 -20.31
N ALA A 559 -14.01 -2.76 -20.37
CA ALA A 559 -15.13 -1.84 -20.61
C ALA A 559 -15.40 -0.94 -19.39
N GLU A 560 -15.28 -1.49 -18.18
CA GLU A 560 -15.34 -0.73 -16.92
C GLU A 560 -14.18 0.27 -16.84
N ASP A 561 -12.95 -0.18 -17.12
CA ASP A 561 -11.77 0.70 -17.17
C ASP A 561 -11.94 1.81 -18.21
N ALA A 562 -12.45 1.49 -19.40
CA ALA A 562 -12.69 2.46 -20.46
C ALA A 562 -13.75 3.52 -20.08
N ALA A 563 -14.81 3.11 -19.38
CA ALA A 563 -15.82 4.02 -18.87
C ALA A 563 -15.26 4.97 -17.82
N ALA A 564 -14.52 4.42 -16.84
CA ALA A 564 -13.86 5.21 -15.80
C ALA A 564 -12.83 6.20 -16.40
N ALA A 565 -12.09 5.78 -17.43
CA ALA A 565 -11.13 6.62 -18.13
C ALA A 565 -11.76 7.67 -19.08
N GLY A 566 -13.10 7.68 -19.20
CA GLY A 566 -13.85 8.69 -19.93
C GLY A 566 -14.06 8.40 -21.42
N ALA A 567 -14.02 7.14 -21.86
CA ALA A 567 -14.48 6.77 -23.21
C ALA A 567 -16.01 6.92 -23.33
N ASN A 568 -16.51 7.08 -24.55
CA ASN A 568 -17.95 7.21 -24.83
C ASN A 568 -18.55 5.94 -25.41
N TYR A 569 -17.73 5.11 -26.06
CA TYR A 569 -18.13 3.86 -26.70
C TYR A 569 -17.03 2.82 -26.50
N ILE A 570 -17.39 1.53 -26.55
CA ILE A 570 -16.40 0.46 -26.64
C ILE A 570 -16.46 -0.24 -28.01
N LEU A 571 -15.29 -0.61 -28.52
CA LEU A 571 -15.12 -1.33 -29.78
C LEU A 571 -14.64 -2.76 -29.49
N VAL A 572 -15.45 -3.76 -29.82
CA VAL A 572 -15.28 -5.13 -29.29
C VAL A 572 -15.14 -6.15 -30.42
N LEU A 573 -14.00 -6.83 -30.47
CA LEU A 573 -13.75 -7.97 -31.37
C LEU A 573 -14.54 -9.22 -30.93
N PRO A 574 -14.88 -10.15 -31.85
CA PRO A 574 -15.40 -11.45 -31.45
C PRO A 574 -14.34 -12.29 -30.69
N PRO A 575 -14.76 -13.23 -29.83
CA PRO A 575 -13.84 -14.08 -29.06
C PRO A 575 -13.18 -15.09 -29.99
N ALA A 576 -11.87 -14.95 -30.22
CA ALA A 576 -11.24 -15.51 -31.42
C ALA A 576 -10.00 -16.39 -31.20
N TYR A 577 -9.56 -16.63 -29.95
CA TYR A 577 -8.38 -17.48 -29.72
C TYR A 577 -8.58 -18.88 -30.33
N PHE A 578 -9.75 -19.48 -30.10
CA PHE A 578 -10.13 -20.79 -30.65
C PHE A 578 -10.94 -20.67 -31.95
N GLY A 579 -10.48 -19.90 -32.94
CA GLY A 579 -11.26 -19.54 -34.15
C GLY A 579 -12.09 -20.66 -34.78
N LYS A 580 -11.50 -21.84 -35.03
CA LYS A 580 -12.22 -23.01 -35.59
C LYS A 580 -13.33 -23.56 -34.67
N ALA A 581 -13.21 -23.39 -33.36
CA ALA A 581 -14.17 -23.86 -32.36
C ALA A 581 -15.13 -22.76 -31.88
N THR A 582 -14.88 -21.49 -32.19
CA THR A 582 -15.80 -20.39 -31.90
C THR A 582 -17.00 -20.47 -32.85
N THR A 583 -18.10 -21.06 -32.38
CA THR A 583 -19.33 -21.20 -33.18
C THR A 583 -20.13 -19.89 -33.23
N PRO A 584 -21.02 -19.70 -34.21
CA PRO A 584 -21.92 -18.54 -34.25
C PRO A 584 -22.77 -18.38 -32.97
N ALA A 585 -23.13 -19.49 -32.32
CA ALA A 585 -23.85 -19.46 -31.04
C ALA A 585 -22.99 -18.87 -29.91
N VAL A 586 -21.69 -19.20 -29.86
CA VAL A 586 -20.74 -18.62 -28.89
C VAL A 586 -20.60 -17.13 -29.12
N VAL A 587 -20.45 -16.69 -30.37
CA VAL A 587 -20.35 -15.26 -30.72
C VAL A 587 -21.59 -14.48 -30.28
N LYS A 588 -22.79 -14.99 -30.60
CA LYS A 588 -24.05 -14.33 -30.22
C LYS A 588 -24.17 -14.17 -28.71
N ARG A 589 -23.97 -15.26 -27.96
CA ARG A 589 -24.01 -15.23 -26.49
C ARG A 589 -22.97 -14.28 -25.91
N PHE A 590 -21.75 -14.29 -26.44
CA PHE A 590 -20.68 -13.40 -26.01
C PHE A 590 -21.08 -11.93 -26.13
N PHE A 591 -21.57 -11.50 -27.31
CA PHE A 591 -21.97 -10.11 -27.48
C PHE A 591 -23.23 -9.75 -26.69
N ALA A 592 -24.17 -10.67 -26.52
CA ALA A 592 -25.34 -10.45 -25.65
C ALA A 592 -24.90 -10.22 -24.18
N ASP A 593 -23.97 -11.03 -23.68
CA ASP A 593 -23.43 -10.89 -22.32
C ASP A 593 -22.65 -9.57 -22.15
N VAL A 594 -21.85 -9.18 -23.14
CA VAL A 594 -21.11 -7.91 -23.13
C VAL A 594 -22.09 -6.73 -23.18
N ALA A 595 -23.03 -6.72 -24.13
CA ALA A 595 -23.97 -5.61 -24.30
C ALA A 595 -24.87 -5.39 -23.09
N ARG A 596 -25.27 -6.47 -22.40
CA ARG A 596 -26.09 -6.41 -21.19
C ARG A 596 -25.37 -5.79 -19.98
N LYS A 597 -24.05 -5.97 -19.88
CA LYS A 597 -23.27 -5.58 -18.69
C LYS A 597 -22.35 -4.39 -18.92
N SER A 598 -22.06 -4.06 -20.18
CA SER A 598 -21.19 -2.93 -20.52
C SER A 598 -21.80 -1.62 -20.04
N PRO A 599 -21.04 -0.77 -19.31
CA PRO A 599 -21.48 0.57 -18.92
C PRO A 599 -21.56 1.55 -20.10
N LEU A 600 -20.93 1.21 -21.23
CA LEU A 600 -20.91 2.04 -22.45
C LEU A 600 -21.58 1.34 -23.65
N PRO A 601 -22.08 2.10 -24.64
CA PRO A 601 -22.58 1.52 -25.89
C PRO A 601 -21.49 0.74 -26.65
N VAL A 602 -21.89 -0.38 -27.23
CA VAL A 602 -21.00 -1.36 -27.86
C VAL A 602 -21.02 -1.23 -29.38
N VAL A 603 -19.84 -1.11 -29.97
CA VAL A 603 -19.61 -1.21 -31.42
C VAL A 603 -18.93 -2.53 -31.72
N VAL A 604 -19.56 -3.36 -32.55
CA VAL A 604 -19.00 -4.64 -32.99
C VAL A 604 -17.78 -4.38 -33.88
N TYR A 605 -16.65 -4.98 -33.57
CA TYR A 605 -15.46 -4.93 -34.41
C TYR A 605 -15.33 -6.23 -35.19
N ASN A 606 -15.72 -6.22 -36.47
CA ASN A 606 -15.56 -7.37 -37.33
C ASN A 606 -14.24 -7.30 -38.10
N PHE A 607 -13.21 -8.03 -37.63
CA PHE A 607 -11.88 -8.05 -38.23
C PHE A 607 -11.28 -9.47 -38.29
N PRO A 608 -11.69 -10.30 -39.27
CA PRO A 608 -11.32 -11.73 -39.33
C PRO A 608 -9.80 -11.98 -39.38
N GLY A 609 -9.04 -11.08 -40.01
CA GLY A 609 -7.59 -11.20 -40.18
C GLY A 609 -6.81 -11.21 -38.86
N VAL A 610 -7.33 -10.59 -37.80
CA VAL A 610 -6.74 -10.63 -36.44
C VAL A 610 -7.55 -11.48 -35.47
N CYS A 611 -8.64 -12.11 -35.95
CA CYS A 611 -9.56 -12.92 -35.18
C CYS A 611 -9.59 -14.37 -35.68
N ASN A 612 -8.44 -14.91 -36.10
CA ASN A 612 -8.29 -16.32 -36.47
C ASN A 612 -9.39 -16.82 -37.44
N GLY A 613 -9.77 -15.96 -38.40
CA GLY A 613 -10.77 -16.25 -39.43
C GLY A 613 -12.24 -16.11 -39.02
N VAL A 614 -12.55 -15.71 -37.78
CA VAL A 614 -13.94 -15.48 -37.35
C VAL A 614 -14.49 -14.22 -38.04
N ASP A 615 -15.32 -14.40 -39.07
CA ASP A 615 -16.07 -13.33 -39.75
C ASP A 615 -17.53 -13.31 -39.31
N LEU A 616 -18.02 -12.10 -39.05
CA LEU A 616 -19.42 -11.84 -38.72
C LEU A 616 -20.15 -11.37 -39.98
N ASP A 617 -21.07 -12.18 -40.48
CA ASP A 617 -21.94 -11.82 -41.59
C ASP A 617 -23.11 -10.91 -41.14
N SER A 618 -23.88 -10.41 -42.10
CA SER A 618 -25.01 -9.50 -41.82
C SER A 618 -26.07 -10.13 -40.91
N GLU A 619 -26.33 -11.44 -41.06
CA GLU A 619 -27.32 -12.15 -40.25
C GLU A 619 -26.86 -12.29 -38.79
N THR A 620 -25.59 -12.63 -38.57
CA THR A 620 -24.99 -12.75 -37.24
C THR A 620 -24.99 -11.40 -36.53
N ILE A 621 -24.57 -10.33 -37.21
CA ILE A 621 -24.62 -8.95 -36.66
C ILE A 621 -26.06 -8.57 -36.33
N THR A 622 -27.01 -8.88 -37.21
CA THR A 622 -28.44 -8.59 -36.98
C THR A 622 -28.97 -9.34 -35.76
N ALA A 623 -28.61 -10.61 -35.60
CA ALA A 623 -28.98 -11.42 -34.45
C ALA A 623 -28.41 -10.86 -33.14
N ILE A 624 -27.14 -10.42 -33.14
CA ILE A 624 -26.49 -9.79 -31.98
C ILE A 624 -27.27 -8.55 -31.52
N VAL A 625 -27.64 -7.66 -32.45
CA VAL A 625 -28.40 -6.44 -32.12
C VAL A 625 -29.78 -6.78 -31.55
N ARG A 626 -30.49 -7.73 -32.15
CA ARG A 626 -31.81 -8.17 -31.69
C ARG A 626 -31.75 -8.84 -30.30
N GLU A 627 -30.74 -9.66 -30.05
CA GLU A 627 -30.53 -10.32 -28.75
C GLU A 627 -30.15 -9.30 -27.66
N SER A 628 -29.35 -8.29 -28.01
CA SER A 628 -29.07 -7.17 -27.11
C SER A 628 -30.32 -6.36 -26.78
N ALA A 629 -31.19 -6.08 -27.77
CA ALA A 629 -32.46 -5.41 -27.54
C ALA A 629 -33.38 -6.24 -26.62
N ALA A 630 -33.52 -7.54 -26.90
CA ALA A 630 -34.37 -8.45 -26.13
C ALA A 630 -33.91 -8.64 -24.68
N SER A 631 -32.61 -8.48 -24.41
CA SER A 631 -32.05 -8.56 -23.05
C SER A 631 -32.05 -7.23 -22.30
N SER A 632 -32.43 -6.13 -22.95
CA SER A 632 -32.55 -4.80 -22.33
C SER A 632 -33.96 -4.57 -21.77
N GLY A 633 -34.06 -3.98 -20.58
CA GLY A 633 -35.35 -3.69 -19.93
C GLY A 633 -36.25 -2.69 -20.67
N ASN A 634 -35.70 -1.91 -21.60
CA ASN A 634 -36.45 -0.95 -22.42
C ASN A 634 -36.57 -1.37 -23.90
N GLY A 635 -36.12 -2.58 -24.26
CA GLY A 635 -36.14 -3.08 -25.64
C GLY A 635 -35.15 -2.40 -26.59
N VAL A 636 -34.28 -1.50 -26.12
CA VAL A 636 -33.29 -0.80 -26.95
C VAL A 636 -31.92 -1.47 -26.84
N SER A 637 -31.37 -1.92 -27.97
CA SER A 637 -30.05 -2.58 -28.05
C SER A 637 -28.91 -1.68 -27.56
N ASN A 638 -28.07 -2.19 -26.66
CA ASN A 638 -26.83 -1.51 -26.26
C ASN A 638 -25.69 -1.72 -27.29
N VAL A 639 -25.91 -2.57 -28.30
CA VAL A 639 -25.07 -2.64 -29.50
C VAL A 639 -25.56 -1.60 -30.50
N VAL A 640 -24.72 -0.60 -30.79
CA VAL A 640 -25.06 0.64 -31.50
C VAL A 640 -24.30 0.84 -32.81
N GLY A 641 -23.44 -0.09 -33.20
CA GLY A 641 -22.75 -0.02 -34.48
C GLY A 641 -21.85 -1.19 -34.79
N VAL A 642 -21.22 -1.13 -35.96
CA VAL A 642 -20.20 -2.08 -36.41
C VAL A 642 -19.08 -1.40 -37.19
N LYS A 643 -17.85 -1.85 -36.97
CA LYS A 643 -16.68 -1.60 -37.83
C LYS A 643 -16.43 -2.81 -38.72
N LEU A 644 -16.51 -2.63 -40.03
CA LEU A 644 -16.32 -3.67 -41.05
C LEU A 644 -14.99 -3.49 -41.78
N THR A 645 -14.08 -4.47 -41.71
CA THR A 645 -12.78 -4.40 -42.42
C THR A 645 -12.78 -5.03 -43.82
N CYS A 646 -13.92 -5.57 -44.29
CA CYS A 646 -13.99 -6.38 -45.51
C CYS A 646 -14.23 -5.61 -46.83
N GLY A 647 -14.55 -4.31 -46.79
CA GLY A 647 -14.82 -3.53 -48.01
C GLY A 647 -16.06 -3.98 -48.81
N SER A 648 -17.04 -4.64 -48.18
CA SER A 648 -18.20 -5.21 -48.86
C SER A 648 -19.39 -4.24 -48.91
N VAL A 649 -19.74 -3.77 -50.12
CA VAL A 649 -20.96 -2.97 -50.37
C VAL A 649 -22.20 -3.71 -49.90
N GLY A 650 -22.36 -4.99 -50.27
CA GLY A 650 -23.54 -5.77 -49.93
C GLY A 650 -23.74 -6.01 -48.43
N LYS A 651 -22.67 -6.09 -47.63
CA LYS A 651 -22.77 -6.20 -46.16
C LYS A 651 -23.31 -4.89 -45.57
N ILE A 652 -22.84 -3.73 -46.06
CA ILE A 652 -23.34 -2.41 -45.64
C ILE A 652 -24.81 -2.23 -46.04
N THR A 653 -25.16 -2.49 -47.30
CA THR A 653 -26.54 -2.32 -47.79
C THR A 653 -27.54 -3.13 -46.99
N ARG A 654 -27.24 -4.40 -46.69
CA ARG A 654 -28.14 -5.25 -45.87
C ARG A 654 -28.32 -4.72 -44.45
N LEU A 655 -27.25 -4.26 -43.82
CA LEU A 655 -27.33 -3.69 -42.47
C LEU A 655 -28.09 -2.35 -42.46
N ALA A 656 -27.84 -1.48 -43.44
CA ALA A 656 -28.53 -0.20 -43.58
C ALA A 656 -30.02 -0.35 -43.96
N ALA A 657 -30.38 -1.45 -44.63
CA ALA A 657 -31.78 -1.80 -44.87
C ALA A 657 -32.48 -2.39 -43.63
N THR A 658 -31.71 -2.91 -42.67
CA THR A 658 -32.22 -3.56 -41.46
C THR A 658 -32.34 -2.59 -40.29
N PHE A 659 -31.42 -1.62 -40.19
CA PHE A 659 -31.33 -0.68 -39.08
C PHE A 659 -31.31 0.77 -39.58
N SER A 660 -32.05 1.65 -38.90
CA SER A 660 -32.00 3.09 -39.18
C SER A 660 -30.70 3.73 -38.67
N LYS A 661 -30.38 4.94 -39.15
CA LYS A 661 -29.18 5.68 -38.73
C LYS A 661 -29.26 6.15 -37.27
N GLU A 662 -30.48 6.25 -36.75
CA GLU A 662 -30.80 6.61 -35.37
C GLU A 662 -30.64 5.43 -34.40
N GLU A 663 -30.51 4.21 -34.91
CA GLU A 663 -30.36 2.97 -34.14
C GLU A 663 -28.97 2.35 -34.24
N PHE A 664 -28.29 2.49 -35.39
CA PHE A 664 -27.07 1.73 -35.66
C PHE A 664 -26.11 2.42 -36.64
N ALA A 665 -24.84 2.61 -36.23
CA ALA A 665 -23.79 3.19 -37.07
C ALA A 665 -22.91 2.13 -37.75
N ILE A 666 -22.83 2.16 -39.08
CA ILE A 666 -22.01 1.23 -39.88
C ILE A 666 -20.75 1.95 -40.35
N TYR A 667 -19.58 1.55 -39.90
CA TYR A 667 -18.29 2.11 -40.32
C TYR A 667 -17.52 1.14 -41.21
N GLY A 668 -16.98 1.65 -42.32
CA GLY A 668 -15.90 0.98 -43.04
C GLY A 668 -14.59 1.00 -42.23
N GLY A 669 -13.70 0.05 -42.50
CA GLY A 669 -12.36 -0.01 -41.91
C GLY A 669 -11.22 0.30 -42.87
N GLN A 670 -11.52 0.57 -44.15
CA GLN A 670 -10.55 0.88 -45.20
C GLN A 670 -10.86 2.27 -45.79
N SER A 671 -9.86 3.17 -45.86
CA SER A 671 -10.08 4.56 -46.34
C SER A 671 -10.40 4.63 -47.82
N ASP A 672 -9.75 3.80 -48.64
CA ASP A 672 -10.03 3.63 -50.08
C ASP A 672 -11.47 3.17 -50.39
N PHE A 673 -12.19 2.65 -49.39
CA PHE A 673 -13.60 2.24 -49.52
C PHE A 673 -14.61 3.27 -48.99
N LEU A 674 -14.16 4.44 -48.49
CA LEU A 674 -15.03 5.44 -47.85
C LEU A 674 -16.21 5.87 -48.73
N ILE A 675 -15.97 6.35 -49.96
CA ILE A 675 -17.05 6.78 -50.87
C ILE A 675 -18.01 5.64 -51.23
N GLY A 676 -17.50 4.44 -51.52
CA GLY A 676 -18.34 3.29 -51.81
C GLY A 676 -19.22 2.87 -50.63
N GLY A 677 -18.67 2.94 -49.42
CA GLY A 677 -19.42 2.71 -48.18
C GLY A 677 -20.49 3.77 -47.95
N LEU A 678 -20.18 5.06 -48.14
CA LEU A 678 -21.16 6.15 -48.00
C LEU A 678 -22.30 6.01 -49.00
N ALA A 679 -22.01 5.67 -50.26
CA ALA A 679 -23.03 5.39 -51.28
C ALA A 679 -23.95 4.23 -50.88
N ALA A 680 -23.42 3.24 -50.16
CA ALA A 680 -24.18 2.09 -49.66
C ALA A 680 -24.94 2.34 -48.34
N GLY A 681 -24.78 3.53 -47.73
CA GLY A 681 -25.46 3.91 -46.49
C GLY A 681 -24.63 3.83 -45.21
N SER A 682 -23.30 3.71 -45.31
CA SER A 682 -22.42 3.75 -44.12
C SER A 682 -22.45 5.10 -43.41
N ALA A 683 -22.11 5.11 -42.11
CA ALA A 683 -21.89 6.30 -41.31
C ALA A 683 -20.52 6.96 -41.59
N GLY A 684 -19.63 6.29 -42.33
CA GLY A 684 -18.29 6.78 -42.63
C GLY A 684 -17.23 5.69 -42.47
N CYS A 685 -16.05 6.05 -41.97
CA CYS A 685 -14.91 5.13 -41.91
C CYS A 685 -14.07 5.33 -40.64
N ILE A 686 -13.62 4.23 -40.04
CA ILE A 686 -12.55 4.20 -39.03
C ILE A 686 -11.25 3.88 -39.78
N ALA A 687 -10.55 4.92 -40.22
CA ALA A 687 -9.49 4.83 -41.23
C ALA A 687 -8.08 4.92 -40.62
N ALA A 688 -7.25 3.89 -40.80
CA ALA A 688 -5.86 3.90 -40.35
C ALA A 688 -5.05 5.07 -40.94
N PHE A 689 -5.30 5.38 -42.22
CA PHE A 689 -4.64 6.47 -42.96
C PHE A 689 -4.92 7.86 -42.37
N ALA A 690 -5.98 8.02 -41.59
CA ALA A 690 -6.25 9.26 -40.86
C ALA A 690 -5.23 9.52 -39.73
N ASN A 691 -4.35 8.57 -39.41
CA ASN A 691 -3.16 8.89 -38.61
C ASN A 691 -2.19 9.77 -39.40
N VAL A 692 -2.07 9.58 -40.71
CA VAL A 692 -1.05 10.23 -41.54
C VAL A 692 -1.57 11.57 -42.08
N PHE A 693 -2.74 11.54 -42.74
CA PHE A 693 -3.36 12.72 -43.35
C PHE A 693 -4.82 12.87 -42.91
N PRO A 694 -5.04 13.23 -41.62
CA PRO A 694 -6.38 13.32 -41.07
C PRO A 694 -7.28 14.37 -41.75
N LYS A 695 -6.75 15.54 -42.13
CA LYS A 695 -7.56 16.59 -42.76
C LYS A 695 -8.03 16.17 -44.15
N THR A 696 -7.15 15.54 -44.92
CA THR A 696 -7.47 14.98 -46.24
C THR A 696 -8.56 13.93 -46.13
N ALA A 697 -8.45 13.00 -45.17
CA ALA A 697 -9.45 11.97 -44.95
C ALA A 697 -10.83 12.57 -44.59
N SER A 698 -10.87 13.53 -43.66
CA SER A 698 -12.10 14.26 -43.32
C SER A 698 -12.65 15.05 -44.51
N LYS A 699 -11.80 15.69 -45.30
CA LYS A 699 -12.21 16.48 -46.47
C LYS A 699 -12.90 15.63 -47.54
N ILE A 700 -12.45 14.39 -47.76
CA ILE A 700 -13.12 13.45 -48.68
C ILE A 700 -14.56 13.19 -48.22
N TYR A 701 -14.76 12.95 -46.92
CA TYR A 701 -16.08 12.76 -46.34
C TYR A 701 -16.95 14.01 -46.51
N ASP A 702 -16.42 15.18 -46.15
CA ASP A 702 -17.15 16.45 -46.22
C ASP A 702 -17.58 16.80 -47.67
N LEU A 703 -16.70 16.60 -48.65
CA LEU A 703 -17.00 16.82 -50.07
C LEU A 703 -18.13 15.90 -50.53
N TYR A 704 -18.09 14.62 -50.16
CA TYR A 704 -19.11 13.66 -50.53
C TYR A 704 -20.47 14.02 -49.91
N VAL A 705 -20.51 14.32 -48.61
CA VAL A 705 -21.74 14.71 -47.89
C VAL A 705 -22.30 16.03 -48.41
N ALA A 706 -21.45 16.96 -48.86
CA ALA A 706 -21.86 18.20 -49.51
C ALA A 706 -22.34 18.03 -50.96
N GLY A 707 -22.35 16.80 -51.50
CA GLY A 707 -22.78 16.51 -52.87
C GLY A 707 -21.73 16.79 -53.94
N LYS A 708 -20.49 17.13 -53.56
CA LYS A 708 -19.36 17.39 -54.47
C LYS A 708 -18.65 16.10 -54.84
N ILE A 709 -19.40 15.18 -55.46
CA ILE A 709 -18.98 13.79 -55.64
C ILE A 709 -17.70 13.68 -56.48
N GLN A 710 -17.57 14.46 -57.57
CA GLN A 710 -16.39 14.43 -58.43
C GLN A 710 -15.11 14.86 -57.68
N GLU A 711 -15.19 15.94 -56.91
CA GLU A 711 -14.07 16.43 -56.08
C GLU A 711 -13.69 15.39 -55.01
N ALA A 712 -14.68 14.77 -54.36
CA ALA A 712 -14.45 13.73 -53.36
C ALA A 712 -13.74 12.50 -53.96
N VAL A 713 -14.21 12.03 -55.12
CA VAL A 713 -13.63 10.86 -55.81
C VAL A 713 -12.21 11.14 -56.25
N GLU A 714 -11.92 12.33 -56.77
CA GLU A 714 -10.56 12.68 -57.21
C GLU A 714 -9.60 12.72 -56.03
N LEU A 715 -10.00 13.36 -54.92
CA LEU A 715 -9.18 13.38 -53.71
C LEU A 715 -9.01 11.97 -53.11
N GLN A 716 -10.05 11.14 -53.14
CA GLN A 716 -9.95 9.75 -52.67
C GLN A 716 -8.99 8.92 -53.51
N ARG A 717 -8.92 9.09 -54.84
CA ARG A 717 -7.95 8.38 -55.69
C ARG A 717 -6.52 8.70 -55.30
N GLN A 718 -6.23 9.98 -55.05
CA GLN A 718 -4.91 10.43 -54.62
C GLN A 718 -4.57 9.86 -53.23
N ALA A 719 -5.50 9.95 -52.28
CA ALA A 719 -5.34 9.40 -50.95
C ALA A 719 -5.15 7.87 -50.95
N ALA A 720 -5.92 7.14 -51.76
CA ALA A 720 -5.83 5.68 -51.87
C ALA A 720 -4.47 5.22 -52.42
N LEU A 721 -3.92 5.95 -53.39
CA LEU A 721 -2.57 5.67 -53.91
C LEU A 721 -1.51 5.89 -52.83
N ALA A 722 -1.62 6.99 -52.08
CA ALA A 722 -0.71 7.31 -50.98
C ALA A 722 -0.83 6.34 -49.78
N GLU A 723 -2.00 5.74 -49.53
CA GLU A 723 -2.20 4.76 -48.47
C GLU A 723 -1.50 3.41 -48.75
N SER A 724 -1.14 3.11 -50.00
CA SER A 724 -0.60 1.79 -50.40
C SER A 724 0.48 1.22 -49.45
N PRO A 725 1.49 1.99 -49.00
CA PRO A 725 2.48 1.50 -48.04
C PRO A 725 1.89 1.11 -46.68
N CYS A 726 0.88 1.83 -46.17
CA CYS A 726 0.22 1.53 -44.89
C CYS A 726 -0.54 0.20 -44.91
N LYS A 727 -0.92 -0.29 -46.09
CA LYS A 727 -1.59 -1.61 -46.24
C LYS A 727 -0.67 -2.77 -45.86
N SER A 728 0.65 -2.56 -45.78
CA SER A 728 1.61 -3.57 -45.35
C SER A 728 1.54 -3.88 -43.84
N GLY A 729 1.00 -2.97 -43.03
CA GLY A 729 0.75 -3.21 -41.61
C GLY A 729 0.96 -2.01 -40.70
N ILE A 730 1.05 -2.31 -39.40
CA ILE A 730 1.13 -1.30 -38.32
C ILE A 730 2.44 -0.51 -38.40
N ALA A 731 3.57 -1.18 -38.59
CA ALA A 731 4.89 -0.55 -38.60
C ALA A 731 5.02 0.56 -39.66
N ALA A 732 4.54 0.29 -40.89
CA ALA A 732 4.54 1.29 -41.97
C ALA A 732 3.60 2.47 -41.66
N THR A 733 2.46 2.20 -41.03
CA THR A 733 1.51 3.24 -40.60
C THR A 733 2.10 4.13 -39.52
N LYS A 734 2.80 3.56 -38.52
CA LYS A 734 3.48 4.32 -37.47
C LYS A 734 4.61 5.18 -38.04
N TYR A 735 5.44 4.62 -38.93
CA TYR A 735 6.49 5.38 -39.60
C TYR A 735 5.94 6.54 -40.43
N ALA A 736 4.87 6.31 -41.21
CA ALA A 736 4.20 7.37 -41.95
C ALA A 736 3.66 8.47 -41.03
N ALA A 737 3.02 8.10 -39.91
CA ALA A 737 2.58 9.07 -38.91
C ALA A 737 3.75 9.86 -38.31
N ALA A 738 4.89 9.20 -38.04
CA ALA A 738 6.07 9.83 -37.47
C ALA A 738 6.61 10.98 -38.32
N ILE A 739 6.75 10.77 -39.63
CA ILE A 739 7.38 11.75 -40.53
C ILE A 739 6.42 12.85 -41.02
N PHE A 740 5.10 12.63 -40.91
CA PHE A 740 4.08 13.58 -41.34
C PHE A 740 3.31 14.19 -40.17
N SER A 741 2.32 13.50 -39.62
CA SER A 741 1.37 14.06 -38.65
C SER A 741 1.97 14.30 -37.27
N ALA A 742 2.84 13.41 -36.77
CA ALA A 742 3.51 13.61 -35.49
C ALA A 742 4.47 14.81 -35.53
N ARG A 743 5.16 15.00 -36.67
CA ARG A 743 5.96 16.19 -36.93
C ARG A 743 5.09 17.46 -36.99
N ALA A 744 3.94 17.40 -37.66
CA ALA A 744 2.97 18.50 -37.68
C ALA A 744 2.37 18.81 -36.30
N ALA A 745 2.29 17.81 -35.42
CA ALA A 745 1.89 17.94 -34.02
C ALA A 745 3.02 18.50 -33.10
N GLY A 746 4.22 18.79 -33.64
CA GLY A 746 5.35 19.33 -32.88
C GLY A 746 6.02 18.31 -31.95
N ILE A 747 6.03 17.03 -32.33
CA ILE A 747 6.68 15.96 -31.57
C ILE A 747 8.10 15.76 -32.07
N GLU A 748 9.08 16.01 -31.21
CA GLU A 748 10.49 15.75 -31.48
C GLU A 748 10.82 14.25 -31.34
N GLY A 749 11.74 13.77 -32.18
CA GLY A 749 12.16 12.36 -32.16
C GLY A 749 11.04 11.37 -32.51
N ALA A 750 10.02 11.80 -33.26
CA ALA A 750 8.82 11.00 -33.52
C ALA A 750 9.11 9.63 -34.16
N GLU A 751 10.12 9.52 -35.03
CA GLU A 751 10.50 8.25 -35.66
C GLU A 751 10.94 7.20 -34.64
N GLU A 752 11.72 7.59 -33.62
CA GLU A 752 12.13 6.69 -32.55
C GLU A 752 10.91 6.27 -31.71
N LYS A 753 10.12 7.26 -31.28
CA LYS A 753 8.97 7.04 -30.39
C LYS A 753 7.84 6.21 -31.00
N LEU A 754 7.76 6.19 -32.33
CA LEU A 754 6.75 5.46 -33.10
C LEU A 754 7.28 4.16 -33.72
N LYS A 755 8.45 3.66 -33.31
CA LYS A 755 8.79 2.27 -33.62
C LYS A 755 7.74 1.30 -33.01
N PRO A 756 7.48 0.15 -33.65
CA PRO A 756 6.66 -0.90 -33.06
C PRO A 756 7.21 -1.32 -31.68
N ARG A 757 6.33 -1.70 -30.76
CA ARG A 757 6.79 -2.15 -29.44
C ARG A 757 7.64 -3.42 -29.57
N THR A 758 8.63 -3.59 -28.69
CA THR A 758 9.45 -4.82 -28.64
C THR A 758 8.55 -6.07 -28.53
N PRO A 759 8.84 -7.17 -29.27
CA PRO A 759 10.01 -7.44 -30.10
C PRO A 759 9.83 -7.18 -31.61
N TYR A 760 8.85 -6.37 -32.02
CA TYR A 760 8.54 -6.18 -33.44
C TYR A 760 9.49 -5.18 -34.12
N GLU A 761 9.84 -5.45 -35.37
CA GLU A 761 10.79 -4.64 -36.14
C GLU A 761 10.13 -3.44 -36.85
N GLU A 762 10.89 -2.36 -36.98
CA GLU A 762 10.52 -1.22 -37.82
C GLU A 762 10.54 -1.58 -39.33
N PRO A 763 9.90 -0.79 -40.21
CA PRO A 763 9.93 -1.05 -41.64
C PRO A 763 11.35 -0.98 -42.20
N ALA A 764 11.71 -1.90 -43.10
CA ALA A 764 12.97 -1.85 -43.82
C ALA A 764 13.12 -0.54 -44.64
N GLU A 765 14.35 -0.09 -44.89
CA GLU A 765 14.65 1.17 -45.58
C GLU A 765 13.96 1.31 -46.95
N GLY A 766 13.82 0.22 -47.70
CA GLY A 766 13.07 0.23 -48.96
C GLY A 766 11.58 0.57 -48.77
N ALA A 767 10.96 0.08 -47.69
CA ALA A 767 9.58 0.40 -47.35
C ALA A 767 9.44 1.85 -46.85
N LYS A 768 10.40 2.35 -46.05
CA LYS A 768 10.45 3.75 -45.61
C LYS A 768 10.53 4.72 -46.79
N LYS A 769 11.38 4.41 -47.79
CA LYS A 769 11.47 5.19 -49.02
C LYS A 769 10.14 5.19 -49.80
N GLY A 770 9.52 4.02 -49.93
CA GLY A 770 8.20 3.90 -50.57
C GLY A 770 7.12 4.76 -49.91
N VAL A 771 7.12 4.85 -48.58
CA VAL A 771 6.24 5.78 -47.82
C VAL A 771 6.49 7.23 -48.22
N GLN A 772 7.75 7.67 -48.22
CA GLN A 772 8.10 9.07 -48.55
C GLN A 772 7.71 9.44 -49.98
N ASP A 773 8.03 8.58 -50.95
CA ASP A 773 7.81 8.84 -52.37
C ASP A 773 6.31 8.94 -52.68
N LEU A 774 5.52 7.95 -52.27
CA LEU A 774 4.09 7.84 -52.59
C LEU A 774 3.22 8.85 -51.83
N MET A 775 3.62 9.26 -50.63
CA MET A 775 2.83 10.18 -49.80
C MET A 775 3.15 11.66 -50.04
N SER A 776 4.25 11.98 -50.75
CA SER A 776 4.71 13.36 -50.98
C SER A 776 3.66 14.28 -51.63
N ALA A 777 2.86 13.77 -52.58
CA ALA A 777 1.82 14.53 -53.24
C ALA A 777 0.67 14.86 -52.27
N VAL A 778 0.21 13.88 -51.51
CA VAL A 778 -0.90 14.06 -50.56
C VAL A 778 -0.46 14.89 -49.35
N ALA A 779 0.81 14.84 -48.95
CA ALA A 779 1.35 15.71 -47.90
C ALA A 779 1.22 17.21 -48.25
N LYS A 780 1.38 17.58 -49.54
CA LYS A 780 1.15 18.96 -50.00
C LYS A 780 -0.33 19.35 -49.92
N VAL A 781 -1.22 18.41 -50.26
CA VAL A 781 -2.67 18.62 -50.15
C VAL A 781 -3.07 18.80 -48.68
N GLU A 782 -2.59 17.93 -47.78
CA GLU A 782 -2.83 18.03 -46.34
C GLU A 782 -2.40 19.38 -45.76
N GLY A 783 -1.23 19.89 -46.18
CA GLY A 783 -0.74 21.19 -45.73
C GLY A 783 -1.52 22.40 -46.27
N SER A 784 -2.32 22.21 -47.33
CA SER A 784 -3.14 23.27 -47.93
C SER A 784 -4.56 23.37 -47.34
N ILE A 785 -4.99 22.34 -46.59
CA ILE A 785 -6.26 22.29 -45.85
C ILE A 785 -6.05 22.85 -44.45
#